data_AF-A0A812XIU8-F1
#
_entry.id   AF-A0A812XIU8-F1
#
_cell.length_a   1.000
_cell.length_b   1.000
_cell.length_c   1.000
_cell.angle_alpha   90.00
_cell.angle_beta   90.00
_cell.angle_gamma   90.00
#
_symmetry.space_group_name_H-M   'P 1'
#
loop_
_entity.id
_entity.type
_entity.pdbx_description
1 polymer ?
#
loop_
_entity_poly.entity_id
_entity_poly.type
_entity_poly.pdbx_seq_one_letter_code
_entity_poly.pdbx_strand_id
1 'polypeptide(L)'
;MQKERKNSAEASNPAGKEQAAADAQSSGKENKEISKTESEWNKKEEKEKSAEQLAAEALQKQQEQPDPARASTGKPESKDDRRKRLHARNMRYYRSLSSPNCPKEIAKLADKAKNNSAQRSYLFEHWLLCAGCWAKSALVARLRSKKASRKKGLRRWYTKQELINRHGESVALAIIEAKENDDEKRESEIRKHPECPQRKDMIQYKCLCDETEEDVDEEELENVFEAEAGSSSTSSKSDEDDNEDAGEEGGDGKKAKKDKDLTPEEQQQQLEQEKAAQEAKETRSKAKKAIDKATEKIKIASSVDKEAIPDVGNHLLEAMKKDIAHQAKEIQTARAQLQRAYDGDEEAASAEGVYAVQDLILRGEHTLAVQLSGDQSGADACSGVSVCAKILPLDLMVLMKMVIPKLDYYRICWIEYPLEKLICSQAKTVGAAMHDAHSSYEEAGGKVKSKTIRKLMRYKPGNYARDFFKNVKVPLVSGMINGELTEVETTVPVLDVHELLDYLRTELKLVPPTEVVHKYWQHLRDCDMPHAKYFPGTDNHIPFTLYGDECVLGDPKDKVTGIFLSLTLFKPKAIREGQFLLFCMQDEHMIHDELKTLQPVLQHLVWGCNVAFTGVYPEVDAFGRPLPMKKRRWAGSIMADGCQYACAELRGDWKYHERILRLKATPVSRECCFLCDAEANDGNLRYYSIGDDAPWVATETNTAGFINRQILLEKGVFGDLATGLNACLGKAFEQFKAWRRENKIPCSQRVFRERHLLKASHGYYFTAKAHNGRVVMEWLGFLCRRLAADSPDDDWKLQLHARALLLD
;
A
#
# COMPACT_ATOMS: atom_id res chain seq x y z
N MET A 1 19.57 10.51 65.94
CA MET A 1 18.15 10.21 66.23
C MET A 1 17.57 9.62 64.95
N GLN A 2 17.57 8.30 64.72
CA GLN A 2 17.01 7.24 65.57
C GLN A 2 15.70 7.67 66.21
N LYS A 3 14.61 7.29 65.53
CA LYS A 3 13.24 7.05 65.98
C LYS A 3 12.46 6.75 64.70
N GLU A 4 11.57 5.79 64.56
CA GLU A 4 11.05 4.67 65.35
C GLU A 4 9.84 4.21 64.52
N ARG A 5 9.35 2.97 64.74
CA ARG A 5 8.13 2.33 64.20
C ARG A 5 8.42 1.28 63.12
N LYS A 6 8.01 0.01 63.25
CA LYS A 6 7.06 -0.59 64.20
C LYS A 6 7.21 -2.12 64.20
N ASN A 7 7.27 -2.68 65.40
CA ASN A 7 6.81 -4.04 65.71
C ASN A 7 5.29 -4.13 65.55
N SER A 8 4.78 -5.27 65.08
CA SER A 8 3.76 -6.08 65.78
C SER A 8 3.27 -7.22 64.87
N ALA A 9 3.70 -8.43 65.20
CA ALA A 9 3.06 -9.68 64.87
C ALA A 9 2.87 -10.41 66.21
N GLU A 10 1.64 -10.83 66.52
CA GLU A 10 1.31 -12.03 67.32
C GLU A 10 -0.20 -12.15 67.58
N ALA A 11 -0.78 -13.28 67.14
CA ALA A 11 -1.94 -14.01 67.70
C ALA A 11 -2.19 -15.21 66.75
N SER A 12 -1.77 -16.44 67.09
CA SER A 12 -2.55 -17.51 67.76
C SER A 12 -3.77 -17.99 66.93
N ASN A 13 -4.12 -19.25 66.70
CA ASN A 13 -3.67 -20.60 67.11
C ASN A 13 -4.45 -21.63 66.20
N PRO A 14 -4.50 -22.96 66.41
CA PRO A 14 -4.47 -23.96 65.35
C PRO A 14 -5.73 -24.85 65.22
N ALA A 15 -5.92 -25.51 64.08
CA ALA A 15 -6.70 -26.76 63.96
C ALA A 15 -6.47 -27.42 62.59
N GLY A 16 -6.35 -28.76 62.57
CA GLY A 16 -6.60 -29.57 61.37
C GLY A 16 -5.44 -30.41 60.84
N LYS A 17 -4.97 -31.40 61.62
CA LYS A 17 -4.25 -32.58 61.08
C LYS A 17 -5.21 -33.77 61.10
N GLU A 18 -5.91 -34.03 60.00
CA GLU A 18 -6.49 -35.36 59.70
C GLU A 18 -7.09 -35.41 58.28
N GLN A 19 -6.25 -35.29 57.24
CA GLN A 19 -6.60 -35.73 55.86
C GLN A 19 -5.37 -35.58 54.95
N ALA A 20 -4.42 -36.51 55.05
CA ALA A 20 -3.29 -36.60 54.13
C ALA A 20 -2.74 -38.03 54.06
N ALA A 21 -3.61 -39.00 53.72
CA ALA A 21 -3.18 -40.38 53.50
C ALA A 21 -3.97 -41.14 52.41
N ALA A 22 -4.87 -40.50 51.65
CA ALA A 22 -5.69 -41.18 50.64
C ALA A 22 -5.34 -40.83 49.17
N ASP A 23 -4.57 -39.77 48.89
CA ASP A 23 -4.37 -39.27 47.51
C ASP A 23 -3.06 -39.72 46.83
N ALA A 24 -2.31 -40.66 47.42
CA ALA A 24 -1.00 -41.07 46.89
C ALA A 24 -1.03 -42.30 45.96
N GLN A 25 -2.21 -42.81 45.56
CA GLN A 25 -2.30 -44.03 44.72
C GLN A 25 -3.03 -43.89 43.37
N SER A 26 -3.58 -42.72 42.99
CA SER A 26 -4.24 -42.56 41.67
C SER A 26 -3.37 -41.89 40.59
N SER A 27 -2.30 -41.17 40.93
CA SER A 27 -1.48 -40.41 39.96
C SER A 27 -0.46 -41.24 39.17
N GLY A 28 -0.30 -42.54 39.48
CA GLY A 28 0.66 -43.43 38.83
C GLY A 28 0.17 -44.08 37.53
N LYS A 29 -1.14 -44.08 37.25
CA LYS A 29 -1.72 -44.70 36.04
C LYS A 29 -1.91 -43.73 34.87
N GLU A 30 -2.31 -42.48 35.11
CA GLU A 30 -2.50 -41.48 34.04
C GLU A 30 -1.19 -41.09 33.35
N ASN A 31 -0.09 -40.94 34.11
CA ASN A 31 1.21 -40.59 33.51
C ASN A 31 1.80 -41.69 32.60
N LYS A 32 1.38 -42.94 32.78
CA LYS A 32 1.86 -44.06 31.95
C LYS A 32 1.05 -44.21 30.65
N GLU A 33 -0.18 -43.70 30.64
CA GLU A 33 -1.03 -43.71 29.45
C GLU A 33 -0.69 -42.54 28.52
N ILE A 34 -0.47 -41.34 29.07
CA ILE A 34 -0.03 -40.14 28.29
C ILE A 34 1.32 -40.37 27.60
N SER A 35 2.30 -40.95 28.32
CA SER A 35 3.62 -41.29 27.76
C SER A 35 3.54 -42.28 26.59
N LYS A 36 2.55 -43.17 26.60
CA LYS A 36 2.40 -44.18 25.55
C LYS A 36 1.79 -43.56 24.29
N THR A 37 0.77 -42.71 24.45
CA THR A 37 0.13 -41.99 23.34
C THR A 37 1.08 -41.02 22.65
N GLU A 38 1.92 -40.33 23.40
CA GLU A 38 2.91 -39.39 22.87
C GLU A 38 4.01 -40.11 22.06
N SER A 39 4.41 -41.31 22.50
CA SER A 39 5.37 -42.15 21.76
C SER A 39 4.80 -42.72 20.46
N GLU A 40 3.50 -42.98 20.39
CA GLU A 40 2.81 -43.44 19.18
C GLU A 40 2.57 -42.31 18.20
N TRP A 41 2.31 -41.10 18.69
CA TRP A 41 2.14 -39.90 17.87
C TRP A 41 3.46 -39.50 17.20
N ASN A 42 4.57 -39.48 17.94
CA ASN A 42 5.89 -39.18 17.40
C ASN A 42 6.34 -40.21 16.36
N LYS A 43 6.06 -41.50 16.57
CA LYS A 43 6.35 -42.55 15.57
C LYS A 43 5.53 -42.41 14.30
N LYS A 44 4.29 -41.90 14.41
CA LYS A 44 3.45 -41.63 13.24
C LYS A 44 3.96 -40.43 12.46
N GLU A 45 4.38 -39.38 13.14
CA GLU A 45 4.93 -38.16 12.53
C GLU A 45 6.28 -38.42 11.84
N GLU A 46 7.17 -39.21 12.44
CA GLU A 46 8.43 -39.63 11.79
C GLU A 46 8.19 -40.48 10.54
N LYS A 47 7.16 -41.32 10.55
CA LYS A 47 6.80 -42.17 9.41
C LYS A 47 6.18 -41.35 8.27
N GLU A 48 5.40 -40.32 8.57
CA GLU A 48 4.85 -39.37 7.59
C GLU A 48 5.96 -38.49 7.00
N LYS A 49 6.86 -37.95 7.81
CA LYS A 49 8.04 -37.18 7.34
C LYS A 49 8.97 -38.02 6.46
N SER A 50 9.21 -39.28 6.82
CA SER A 50 10.01 -40.19 6.01
C SER A 50 9.34 -40.53 4.66
N ALA A 51 8.01 -40.71 4.65
CA ALA A 51 7.26 -40.95 3.41
C ALA A 51 7.24 -39.71 2.49
N GLU A 52 7.13 -38.51 3.06
CA GLU A 52 7.17 -37.25 2.32
C GLU A 52 8.57 -36.97 1.75
N GLN A 53 9.62 -37.27 2.51
CA GLN A 53 11.00 -37.15 2.06
C GLN A 53 11.31 -38.14 0.93
N LEU A 54 10.85 -39.40 1.02
CA LEU A 54 10.97 -40.38 -0.07
C LEU A 54 10.15 -39.99 -1.30
N ALA A 55 8.99 -39.36 -1.14
CA ALA A 55 8.18 -38.85 -2.24
C ALA A 55 8.85 -37.64 -2.94
N ALA A 56 9.45 -36.74 -2.17
CA ALA A 56 10.22 -35.61 -2.69
C ALA A 56 11.48 -36.07 -3.44
N GLU A 57 12.21 -37.05 -2.89
CA GLU A 57 13.42 -37.61 -3.50
C GLU A 57 13.08 -38.40 -4.79
N ALA A 58 11.94 -39.10 -4.82
CA ALA A 58 11.42 -39.75 -6.03
C ALA A 58 11.00 -38.73 -7.11
N LEU A 59 10.47 -37.57 -6.70
CA LEU A 59 10.09 -36.49 -7.61
C LEU A 59 11.32 -35.79 -8.20
N GLN A 60 12.36 -35.59 -7.39
CA GLN A 60 13.64 -35.02 -7.81
C GLN A 60 14.36 -35.95 -8.79
N LYS A 61 14.36 -37.27 -8.53
CA LYS A 61 14.87 -38.29 -9.47
C LYS A 61 14.09 -38.37 -10.79
N GLN A 62 12.82 -37.96 -10.82
CA GLN A 62 12.05 -37.84 -12.08
C GLN A 62 12.32 -36.53 -12.84
N GLN A 63 12.82 -35.48 -12.17
CA GLN A 63 13.23 -34.22 -12.80
C GLN A 63 14.67 -34.25 -13.30
N GLU A 64 15.52 -35.11 -12.72
CA GLU A 64 16.94 -35.26 -13.04
C GLU A 64 17.26 -36.32 -14.09
N GLN A 65 16.27 -36.88 -14.81
CA GLN A 65 16.56 -37.64 -16.03
C GLN A 65 16.53 -36.71 -17.24
N PRO A 66 17.68 -36.14 -17.68
CA PRO A 66 17.77 -35.57 -19.00
C PRO A 66 17.54 -36.70 -20.01
N ASP A 67 16.69 -36.43 -20.99
CA ASP A 67 16.45 -37.29 -22.14
C ASP A 67 17.83 -37.73 -22.71
N PRO A 68 18.20 -39.03 -22.64
CA PRO A 68 19.56 -39.49 -22.93
C PRO A 68 19.97 -39.28 -24.40
N ALA A 69 19.07 -38.79 -25.24
CA ALA A 69 19.33 -38.41 -26.62
C ALA A 69 19.95 -37.01 -26.81
N ARG A 70 20.15 -36.19 -25.77
CA ARG A 70 20.46 -34.75 -25.97
C ARG A 70 21.80 -34.22 -25.47
N ALA A 71 22.74 -35.11 -25.13
CA ALA A 71 24.12 -34.73 -24.88
C ALA A 71 24.98 -34.96 -26.13
N SER A 72 24.92 -34.06 -27.13
CA SER A 72 26.07 -33.68 -27.98
C SER A 72 25.64 -32.79 -29.15
N THR A 73 26.54 -31.87 -29.52
CA THR A 73 26.48 -30.90 -30.62
C THR A 73 25.74 -29.60 -30.29
N GLY A 74 26.50 -28.61 -29.81
CA GLY A 74 26.06 -27.23 -29.59
C GLY A 74 25.80 -26.47 -30.90
N LYS A 75 24.98 -27.02 -31.79
CA LYS A 75 24.41 -26.24 -32.90
C LYS A 75 23.21 -25.44 -32.37
N PRO A 76 23.14 -24.12 -32.62
CA PRO A 76 21.95 -23.34 -32.30
C PRO A 76 20.76 -23.97 -33.02
N GLU A 77 19.69 -24.20 -32.27
CA GLU A 77 18.45 -24.79 -32.79
C GLU A 77 17.91 -23.93 -33.93
N SER A 78 17.57 -24.57 -35.05
CA SER A 78 17.00 -23.86 -36.19
C SER A 78 15.65 -23.23 -35.82
N LYS A 79 15.27 -22.13 -36.48
CA LYS A 79 13.94 -21.51 -36.30
C LYS A 79 12.81 -22.54 -36.53
N ASP A 80 13.00 -23.47 -37.46
CA ASP A 80 12.04 -24.53 -37.78
C ASP A 80 11.93 -25.57 -36.67
N ASP A 81 13.03 -25.96 -36.05
CA ASP A 81 13.00 -26.89 -34.92
C ASP A 81 12.31 -26.25 -33.70
N ARG A 82 12.55 -24.95 -33.47
CA ARG A 82 11.82 -24.19 -32.43
C ARG A 82 10.32 -24.12 -32.73
N ARG A 83 9.92 -23.87 -33.99
CA ARG A 83 8.51 -23.87 -34.43
C ARG A 83 7.88 -25.26 -34.25
N LYS A 84 8.53 -26.33 -34.69
CA LYS A 84 8.07 -27.72 -34.52
C LYS A 84 7.90 -28.10 -33.05
N ARG A 85 8.84 -27.70 -32.18
CA ARG A 85 8.76 -27.97 -30.74
C ARG A 85 7.63 -27.19 -30.06
N LEU A 86 7.45 -25.92 -30.40
CA LEU A 86 6.33 -25.12 -29.88
C LEU A 86 4.99 -25.69 -30.35
N HIS A 87 4.88 -26.06 -31.63
CA HIS A 87 3.70 -26.72 -32.16
C HIS A 87 3.41 -28.06 -31.44
N ALA A 88 4.42 -28.90 -31.24
CA ALA A 88 4.27 -30.16 -30.50
C ALA A 88 3.87 -29.96 -29.02
N ARG A 89 4.31 -28.87 -28.37
CA ARG A 89 3.83 -28.49 -27.03
C ARG A 89 2.38 -28.02 -27.06
N ASN A 90 2.02 -27.20 -28.05
CA ASN A 90 0.64 -26.71 -28.21
C ASN A 90 -0.34 -27.86 -28.48
N MET A 91 0.03 -28.83 -29.32
CA MET A 91 -0.79 -30.02 -29.58
C MET A 91 -0.97 -30.90 -28.33
N ARG A 92 0.05 -30.97 -27.45
CA ARG A 92 -0.08 -31.67 -26.15
C ARG A 92 -1.04 -30.95 -25.21
N TYR A 93 -1.04 -29.61 -25.21
CA TYR A 93 -1.99 -28.82 -24.45
C TYR A 93 -3.43 -29.06 -24.90
N TYR A 94 -3.75 -28.98 -26.20
CA TYR A 94 -5.12 -29.26 -26.66
C TYR A 94 -5.59 -30.68 -26.34
N ARG A 95 -4.69 -31.67 -26.43
CA ARG A 95 -4.99 -33.05 -26.00
C ARG A 95 -5.20 -33.16 -24.49
N SER A 96 -4.50 -32.36 -23.68
CA SER A 96 -4.66 -32.38 -22.23
C SER A 96 -6.03 -31.86 -21.80
N LEU A 97 -6.60 -30.88 -22.52
CA LEU A 97 -7.93 -30.34 -22.25
C LEU A 97 -9.05 -31.37 -22.49
N SER A 98 -8.87 -32.26 -23.47
CA SER A 98 -9.81 -33.35 -23.77
C SER A 98 -9.49 -34.67 -23.04
N SER A 99 -8.43 -34.68 -22.23
CA SER A 99 -8.00 -35.88 -21.50
C SER A 99 -8.96 -36.17 -20.34
N PRO A 100 -9.27 -37.46 -20.06
CA PRO A 100 -10.04 -37.82 -18.86
C PRO A 100 -9.37 -37.41 -17.55
N ASN A 101 -8.06 -37.13 -17.59
CA ASN A 101 -7.30 -36.63 -16.43
C ASN A 101 -7.37 -35.10 -16.26
N CYS A 102 -8.06 -34.39 -17.15
CA CYS A 102 -8.30 -32.94 -17.02
C CYS A 102 -9.31 -32.68 -15.90
N PRO A 103 -8.98 -31.89 -14.87
CA PRO A 103 -9.95 -31.50 -13.84
C PRO A 103 -11.17 -30.83 -14.48
N LYS A 104 -12.38 -31.19 -14.00
CA LYS A 104 -13.65 -30.72 -14.57
C LYS A 104 -13.75 -29.18 -14.59
N GLU A 105 -13.12 -28.51 -13.63
CA GLU A 105 -13.04 -27.05 -13.58
C GLU A 105 -12.26 -26.46 -14.76
N ILE A 106 -11.12 -27.08 -15.15
CA ILE A 106 -10.29 -26.64 -16.27
C ILE A 106 -10.96 -26.95 -17.59
N ALA A 107 -11.61 -28.11 -17.73
CA ALA A 107 -12.39 -28.44 -18.92
C ALA A 107 -13.49 -27.40 -19.19
N LYS A 108 -14.22 -26.97 -18.14
CA LYS A 108 -15.23 -25.90 -18.25
C LYS A 108 -14.63 -24.55 -18.64
N LEU A 109 -13.49 -24.17 -18.09
CA LEU A 109 -12.79 -22.93 -18.46
C LEU A 109 -12.30 -22.99 -19.91
N ALA A 110 -11.79 -24.13 -20.36
CA ALA A 110 -11.35 -24.33 -21.73
C ALA A 110 -12.49 -24.24 -22.75
N ASP A 111 -13.67 -24.77 -22.42
CA ASP A 111 -14.87 -24.63 -23.25
C ASP A 111 -15.30 -23.17 -23.37
N LYS A 112 -15.28 -22.39 -22.27
CA LYS A 112 -15.52 -20.94 -22.30
C LYS A 112 -14.47 -20.20 -23.15
N ALA A 113 -13.20 -20.59 -23.01
CA ALA A 113 -12.09 -20.00 -23.76
C ALA A 113 -12.04 -20.40 -25.24
N LYS A 114 -12.91 -21.29 -25.73
CA LYS A 114 -12.86 -21.82 -27.11
C LYS A 114 -12.94 -20.73 -28.19
N ASN A 115 -13.55 -19.58 -27.89
CA ASN A 115 -13.65 -18.45 -28.81
C ASN A 115 -12.74 -17.26 -28.44
N ASN A 116 -12.00 -17.32 -27.33
CA ASN A 116 -11.12 -16.24 -26.88
C ASN A 116 -9.65 -16.69 -26.85
N SER A 117 -8.82 -16.15 -27.75
CA SER A 117 -7.41 -16.52 -27.86
C SER A 117 -6.59 -16.15 -26.62
N ALA A 118 -6.86 -15.00 -25.98
CA ALA A 118 -6.15 -14.56 -24.77
C ALA A 118 -6.39 -15.54 -23.61
N GLN A 119 -7.64 -15.95 -23.42
CA GLN A 119 -7.99 -16.95 -22.39
C GLN A 119 -7.34 -18.32 -22.65
N ARG A 120 -7.21 -18.73 -23.91
CA ARG A 120 -6.48 -19.97 -24.26
C ARG A 120 -5.00 -19.85 -24.00
N SER A 121 -4.39 -18.70 -24.27
CA SER A 121 -2.98 -18.43 -23.97
C SER A 121 -2.73 -18.49 -22.47
N TYR A 122 -3.58 -17.87 -21.65
CA TYR A 122 -3.51 -17.93 -20.18
C TYR A 122 -3.55 -19.39 -19.66
N LEU A 123 -4.51 -20.19 -20.14
CA LEU A 123 -4.59 -21.61 -19.79
C LEU A 123 -3.35 -22.38 -20.28
N PHE A 124 -2.80 -22.06 -21.45
CA PHE A 124 -1.59 -22.69 -21.95
C PHE A 124 -0.36 -22.40 -21.08
N GLU A 125 -0.20 -21.16 -20.60
CA GLU A 125 0.87 -20.78 -19.70
C GLU A 125 0.78 -21.51 -18.35
N HIS A 126 -0.41 -21.56 -17.75
CA HIS A 126 -0.62 -22.34 -16.52
C HIS A 126 -0.38 -23.84 -16.71
N TRP A 127 -0.68 -24.39 -17.89
CA TRP A 127 -0.37 -25.76 -18.23
C TRP A 127 1.15 -26.01 -18.32
N LEU A 128 1.90 -25.05 -18.89
CA LEU A 128 3.36 -25.10 -18.93
C LEU A 128 3.98 -25.02 -17.53
N LEU A 129 3.48 -24.10 -16.69
CA LEU A 129 3.95 -23.93 -15.31
C LEU A 129 3.75 -25.19 -14.46
N CYS A 130 2.68 -25.97 -14.69
CA CYS A 130 2.48 -27.24 -14.01
C CYS A 130 3.10 -28.45 -14.75
N ALA A 131 4.07 -28.21 -15.64
CA ALA A 131 4.77 -29.24 -16.43
C ALA A 131 3.81 -30.20 -17.16
N GLY A 132 2.68 -29.68 -17.62
CA GLY A 132 1.66 -30.41 -18.34
C GLY A 132 0.67 -31.23 -17.49
N CYS A 133 0.80 -31.20 -16.16
CA CYS A 133 -0.06 -31.93 -15.24
C CYS A 133 -1.03 -31.01 -14.49
N TRP A 134 -2.27 -30.90 -14.98
CA TRP A 134 -3.29 -30.03 -14.39
C TRP A 134 -3.56 -30.27 -12.91
N ALA A 135 -3.40 -31.50 -12.42
CA ALA A 135 -3.57 -31.82 -11.01
C ALA A 135 -2.60 -31.06 -10.09
N LYS A 136 -1.42 -30.66 -10.61
CA LYS A 136 -0.41 -29.86 -9.92
C LYS A 136 -0.56 -28.35 -10.16
N SER A 137 -1.56 -27.93 -10.94
CA SER A 137 -1.72 -26.52 -11.29
C SER A 137 -2.24 -25.71 -10.11
N ALA A 138 -1.56 -24.60 -9.80
CA ALA A 138 -2.02 -23.63 -8.82
C ALA A 138 -3.41 -23.06 -9.18
N LEU A 139 -3.74 -22.98 -10.47
CA LEU A 139 -5.06 -22.60 -10.95
C LEU A 139 -6.14 -23.57 -10.48
N VAL A 140 -5.87 -24.88 -10.51
CA VAL A 140 -6.80 -25.91 -10.02
C VAL A 140 -6.95 -25.85 -8.50
N ALA A 141 -5.86 -25.59 -7.77
CA ALA A 141 -5.91 -25.40 -6.33
C ALA A 141 -6.82 -24.20 -5.96
N ARG A 142 -6.67 -23.07 -6.66
CA ARG A 142 -7.51 -21.86 -6.50
C ARG A 142 -8.98 -22.12 -6.84
N LEU A 143 -9.26 -22.84 -7.94
CA LEU A 143 -10.64 -23.16 -8.33
C LEU A 143 -11.33 -24.11 -7.34
N ARG A 144 -10.57 -25.00 -6.69
CA ARG A 144 -11.09 -25.93 -5.67
C ARG A 144 -11.28 -25.28 -4.31
N SER A 145 -10.35 -24.42 -3.87
CA SER A 145 -10.49 -23.71 -2.59
C SER A 145 -11.72 -22.80 -2.58
N LYS A 146 -12.04 -22.16 -3.72
CA LYS A 146 -13.23 -21.32 -3.87
C LYS A 146 -14.56 -22.07 -3.79
N LYS A 147 -14.62 -23.37 -4.13
CA LYS A 147 -15.87 -24.15 -3.95
C LYS A 147 -16.14 -24.53 -2.50
N ALA A 148 -15.12 -24.54 -1.65
CA ALA A 148 -15.26 -24.86 -0.23
C ALA A 148 -15.85 -23.70 0.59
N SER A 149 -15.83 -22.46 0.07
CA SER A 149 -16.35 -21.25 0.77
C SER A 149 -17.83 -20.95 0.51
N ARG A 150 -18.65 -21.93 0.10
CA ARG A 150 -20.10 -21.71 -0.07
C ARG A 150 -20.75 -21.29 1.26
N LYS A 151 -21.30 -20.06 1.24
CA LYS A 151 -22.11 -19.36 2.25
C LYS A 151 -22.67 -20.27 3.36
N LYS A 152 -21.93 -20.41 4.46
CA LYS A 152 -22.51 -20.74 5.77
C LYS A 152 -22.58 -19.44 6.54
N GLY A 153 -23.77 -18.89 6.72
CA GLY A 153 -23.97 -17.76 7.62
C GLY A 153 -23.31 -18.06 8.97
N LEU A 154 -22.37 -17.22 9.37
CA LEU A 154 -21.56 -17.42 10.57
C LEU A 154 -22.48 -17.31 11.78
N ARG A 155 -22.64 -18.42 12.50
CA ARG A 155 -23.39 -18.44 13.76
C ARG A 155 -22.43 -18.12 14.90
N ARG A 156 -22.73 -17.10 15.70
CA ARG A 156 -21.91 -16.66 16.84
C ARG A 156 -22.69 -16.80 18.15
N TRP A 157 -21.98 -17.10 19.23
CA TRP A 157 -22.53 -17.17 20.58
C TRP A 157 -22.56 -15.77 21.20
N TYR A 158 -23.73 -15.34 21.68
CA TYR A 158 -23.96 -14.05 22.32
C TYR A 158 -24.53 -14.24 23.72
N THR A 159 -24.05 -13.46 24.68
CA THR A 159 -24.71 -13.30 25.99
C THR A 159 -26.00 -12.49 25.84
N LYS A 160 -26.89 -12.58 26.84
CA LYS A 160 -28.13 -11.77 26.88
C LYS A 160 -27.83 -10.27 26.68
N GLN A 161 -26.79 -9.74 27.35
CA GLN A 161 -26.43 -8.32 27.23
C GLN A 161 -25.95 -7.97 25.82
N GLU A 162 -25.17 -8.84 25.17
CA GLU A 162 -24.72 -8.61 23.80
C GLU A 162 -25.89 -8.65 22.80
N LEU A 163 -26.86 -9.54 22.99
CA LEU A 163 -28.10 -9.54 22.19
C LEU A 163 -28.90 -8.26 22.37
N ILE A 164 -29.05 -7.76 23.61
CA ILE A 164 -29.74 -6.49 23.90
C ILE A 164 -29.04 -5.33 23.22
N ASN A 165 -27.71 -5.27 23.32
CA ASN A 165 -26.91 -4.21 22.70
C ASN A 165 -27.02 -4.22 21.17
N ARG A 166 -27.22 -5.40 20.57
CA ARG A 166 -27.25 -5.59 19.11
C ARG A 166 -28.64 -5.38 18.50
N HIS A 167 -29.68 -5.97 19.09
CA HIS A 167 -31.02 -6.01 18.51
C HIS A 167 -32.05 -5.17 19.28
N GLY A 168 -31.66 -4.60 20.42
CA GLY A 168 -32.58 -3.97 21.37
C GLY A 168 -33.19 -4.98 22.34
N GLU A 169 -33.69 -4.48 23.47
CA GLU A 169 -34.15 -5.32 24.58
C GLU A 169 -35.35 -6.21 24.21
N SER A 170 -36.35 -5.64 23.52
CA SER A 170 -37.56 -6.37 23.12
C SER A 170 -37.25 -7.54 22.19
N VAL A 171 -36.43 -7.32 21.17
CA VAL A 171 -36.05 -8.35 20.19
C VAL A 171 -35.15 -9.40 20.82
N ALA A 172 -34.19 -8.99 21.66
CA ALA A 172 -33.32 -9.91 22.37
C ALA A 172 -34.11 -10.87 23.29
N LEU A 173 -35.10 -10.36 24.01
CA LEU A 173 -35.97 -11.17 24.86
C LEU A 173 -36.81 -12.16 24.03
N ALA A 174 -37.37 -11.73 22.90
CA ALA A 174 -38.12 -12.62 22.01
C ALA A 174 -37.25 -13.75 21.42
N ILE A 175 -36.00 -13.46 21.05
CA ILE A 175 -35.04 -14.47 20.57
C ILE A 175 -34.70 -15.48 21.67
N ILE A 176 -34.49 -15.01 22.90
CA ILE A 176 -34.18 -15.87 24.06
C ILE A 176 -35.38 -16.78 24.36
N GLU A 177 -36.57 -16.19 24.48
CA GLU A 177 -37.81 -16.92 24.77
C GLU A 177 -38.10 -17.99 23.70
N ALA A 178 -37.94 -17.65 22.41
CA ALA A 178 -38.13 -18.61 21.32
C ALA A 178 -37.14 -19.78 21.36
N LYS A 179 -35.95 -19.61 21.92
CA LYS A 179 -34.93 -20.67 22.06
C LYS A 179 -35.07 -21.47 23.33
N GLU A 180 -35.53 -20.86 24.41
CA GLU A 180 -35.77 -21.54 25.69
C GLU A 180 -37.01 -22.45 25.64
N ASN A 181 -38.02 -22.04 24.87
CA ASN A 181 -39.28 -22.77 24.69
C ASN A 181 -39.22 -23.91 23.66
N ASP A 182 -38.15 -23.99 22.86
CA ASP A 182 -37.93 -25.03 21.85
C ASP A 182 -36.85 -25.99 22.33
N ASP A 183 -37.21 -27.25 22.61
CA ASP A 183 -36.31 -28.24 23.23
C ASP A 183 -35.08 -28.54 22.36
N GLU A 184 -35.22 -28.60 21.03
CA GLU A 184 -34.10 -28.86 20.11
C GLU A 184 -33.13 -27.66 20.05
N LYS A 185 -33.68 -26.43 20.05
CA LYS A 185 -32.85 -25.22 20.11
C LYS A 185 -32.21 -25.03 21.47
N ARG A 186 -32.87 -25.42 22.55
CA ARG A 186 -32.31 -25.32 23.91
C ARG A 186 -31.07 -26.20 24.06
N GLU A 187 -31.03 -27.37 23.43
CA GLU A 187 -29.86 -28.25 23.48
C GLU A 187 -28.73 -27.79 22.54
N SER A 188 -29.07 -27.30 21.35
CA SER A 188 -28.07 -26.99 20.29
C SER A 188 -27.62 -25.52 20.23
N GLU A 189 -28.40 -24.59 20.76
CA GLU A 189 -28.21 -23.15 20.62
C GLU A 189 -28.14 -22.39 21.95
N ILE A 190 -28.27 -23.06 23.09
CA ILE A 190 -28.10 -22.46 24.43
C ILE A 190 -26.98 -23.20 25.17
N ARG A 191 -26.03 -22.45 25.73
CA ARG A 191 -24.98 -23.02 26.57
C ARG A 191 -24.58 -22.10 27.70
N LYS A 192 -24.00 -22.67 28.76
CA LYS A 192 -23.34 -21.89 29.82
C LYS A 192 -22.05 -21.27 29.30
N HIS A 193 -21.68 -20.08 29.76
CA HIS A 193 -20.41 -19.46 29.39
C HIS A 193 -19.22 -20.33 29.85
N PRO A 194 -18.22 -20.59 28.98
CA PRO A 194 -17.11 -21.50 29.29
C PRO A 194 -16.29 -21.06 30.51
N GLU A 195 -16.00 -19.76 30.64
CA GLU A 195 -15.22 -19.22 31.77
C GLU A 195 -16.01 -19.03 33.07
N CYS A 196 -17.35 -18.96 33.00
CA CYS A 196 -18.22 -18.58 34.13
C CYS A 196 -19.51 -19.41 34.20
N PRO A 197 -19.45 -20.76 34.21
CA PRO A 197 -20.63 -21.62 34.06
C PRO A 197 -21.64 -21.54 35.22
N GLN A 198 -21.20 -21.08 36.40
CA GLN A 198 -22.01 -20.91 37.60
C GLN A 198 -22.91 -19.66 37.56
N ARG A 199 -22.61 -18.69 36.70
CA ARG A 199 -23.37 -17.44 36.61
C ARG A 199 -24.56 -17.58 35.68
N LYS A 200 -25.77 -17.51 36.23
CA LYS A 200 -27.04 -17.61 35.47
C LYS A 200 -27.23 -16.48 34.45
N ASP A 201 -26.60 -15.32 34.69
CA ASP A 201 -26.66 -14.17 33.80
C ASP A 201 -25.69 -14.26 32.61
N MET A 202 -24.78 -15.24 32.62
CA MET A 202 -23.79 -15.50 31.57
C MET A 202 -24.19 -16.69 30.69
N ILE A 203 -25.47 -16.85 30.36
CA ILE A 203 -25.90 -17.85 29.37
C ILE A 203 -25.65 -17.28 27.96
N GLN A 204 -25.10 -18.11 27.08
CA GLN A 204 -24.83 -17.76 25.67
C GLN A 204 -25.86 -18.41 24.74
N TYR A 205 -26.28 -17.66 23.73
CA TYR A 205 -27.25 -18.02 22.69
C TYR A 205 -26.61 -17.95 21.30
N LYS A 206 -26.75 -19.00 20.50
CA LYS A 206 -26.11 -19.11 19.17
C LYS A 206 -26.96 -18.46 18.08
N CYS A 207 -26.66 -17.23 17.67
CA CYS A 207 -27.45 -16.51 16.66
C CYS A 207 -26.72 -16.38 15.32
N LEU A 208 -27.49 -16.23 14.24
CA LEU A 208 -26.95 -15.90 12.92
C LEU A 208 -26.41 -14.46 12.94
N CYS A 209 -25.26 -14.22 12.33
CA CYS A 209 -24.63 -12.91 12.28
C CYS A 209 -24.68 -12.37 10.86
N ASP A 210 -25.61 -11.45 10.58
CA ASP A 210 -25.87 -10.91 9.23
C ASP A 210 -24.80 -9.91 8.77
N GLU A 211 -23.93 -9.42 9.67
CA GLU A 211 -22.89 -8.43 9.35
C GLU A 211 -21.65 -9.01 8.65
N THR A 212 -21.65 -10.33 8.38
CA THR A 212 -20.58 -11.00 7.65
C THR A 212 -21.18 -11.81 6.50
N GLU A 213 -21.87 -11.13 5.59
CA GLU A 213 -22.05 -11.66 4.24
C GLU A 213 -20.72 -11.46 3.51
N GLU A 214 -19.96 -12.54 3.33
CA GLU A 214 -18.96 -12.56 2.27
C GLU A 214 -19.72 -12.78 0.96
N ASP A 215 -19.90 -11.71 0.21
CA ASP A 215 -20.29 -11.78 -1.19
C ASP A 215 -19.17 -12.45 -1.96
N VAL A 216 -19.38 -13.71 -2.31
CA VAL A 216 -18.59 -14.40 -3.32
C VAL A 216 -19.40 -14.34 -4.60
N ASP A 217 -19.23 -13.23 -5.31
CA ASP A 217 -19.85 -13.00 -6.61
C ASP A 217 -19.40 -14.06 -7.62
N GLU A 218 -20.36 -14.60 -8.36
CA GLU A 218 -20.11 -15.52 -9.48
C GLU A 218 -19.31 -14.82 -10.62
N GLU A 219 -19.25 -13.48 -10.58
CA GLU A 219 -18.50 -12.55 -11.43
C GLU A 219 -16.96 -12.72 -11.29
N GLU A 220 -16.46 -13.25 -10.17
CA GLU A 220 -15.02 -13.43 -9.96
C GLU A 220 -14.39 -14.53 -10.85
N LEU A 221 -15.19 -15.41 -11.46
CA LEU A 221 -14.67 -16.41 -12.40
C LEU A 221 -14.35 -15.78 -13.78
N GLU A 222 -15.02 -14.68 -14.13
CA GLU A 222 -14.69 -13.85 -15.31
C GLU A 222 -13.45 -12.98 -15.02
N ASN A 223 -13.30 -12.49 -13.79
CA ASN A 223 -12.12 -11.72 -13.35
C ASN A 223 -10.79 -12.49 -13.43
N VAL A 224 -10.81 -13.84 -13.39
CA VAL A 224 -9.58 -14.65 -13.60
C VAL A 224 -9.01 -14.45 -15.01
N PHE A 225 -9.86 -14.16 -16.00
CA PHE A 225 -9.41 -13.89 -17.37
C PHE A 225 -9.19 -12.40 -17.65
N GLU A 226 -9.90 -11.50 -16.98
CA GLU A 226 -9.80 -10.06 -17.21
C GLU A 226 -8.58 -9.42 -16.56
N ALA A 227 -8.09 -9.95 -15.43
CA ALA A 227 -6.96 -9.39 -14.70
C ALA A 227 -5.60 -9.50 -15.42
N GLU A 228 -5.47 -10.32 -16.47
CA GLU A 228 -4.18 -10.54 -17.16
C GLU A 228 -4.21 -10.32 -18.68
N ALA A 229 -5.39 -10.29 -19.32
CA ALA A 229 -5.50 -10.06 -20.77
C ALA A 229 -5.12 -8.62 -21.21
N GLY A 230 -4.96 -7.68 -20.27
CA GLY A 230 -4.50 -6.31 -20.53
C GLY A 230 -2.98 -6.18 -20.81
N SER A 231 -2.21 -7.26 -20.69
CA SER A 231 -0.75 -7.26 -20.84
C SER A 231 -0.31 -8.20 -21.97
N SER A 232 -0.53 -7.83 -23.23
CA SER A 232 0.01 -8.58 -24.37
C SER A 232 0.33 -7.70 -25.58
N SER A 233 1.61 -7.72 -25.91
CA SER A 233 2.33 -7.10 -27.04
C SER A 233 1.60 -7.03 -28.38
N THR A 234 1.68 -5.86 -29.02
CA THR A 234 1.49 -5.63 -30.45
C THR A 234 2.58 -6.35 -31.25
N SER A 235 2.32 -7.57 -31.70
CA SER A 235 3.14 -8.24 -32.70
C SER A 235 2.72 -7.79 -34.11
N SER A 236 3.61 -7.08 -34.79
CA SER A 236 3.47 -6.70 -36.19
C SER A 236 3.22 -7.92 -37.07
N LYS A 237 2.10 -7.91 -37.80
CA LYS A 237 1.79 -8.87 -38.86
C LYS A 237 2.75 -8.62 -40.02
N SER A 238 3.56 -9.61 -40.36
CA SER A 238 4.20 -9.72 -41.67
C SER A 238 3.30 -10.56 -42.56
N ASP A 239 2.83 -9.96 -43.65
CA ASP A 239 2.05 -10.61 -44.69
C ASP A 239 2.91 -11.63 -45.43
N GLU A 240 2.58 -12.91 -45.30
CA GLU A 240 3.00 -14.00 -46.16
C GLU A 240 1.72 -14.62 -46.74
N ASP A 241 1.33 -14.19 -47.93
CA ASP A 241 0.33 -14.86 -48.78
C ASP A 241 1.08 -15.59 -49.89
N ASP A 242 1.30 -16.89 -49.70
CA ASP A 242 1.55 -17.85 -50.78
C ASP A 242 0.20 -18.45 -51.17
N ASN A 243 -0.29 -18.12 -52.35
CA ASN A 243 -1.35 -18.87 -53.01
C ASN A 243 -0.96 -19.10 -54.47
N GLU A 244 -0.50 -20.31 -54.75
CA GLU A 244 -0.36 -20.86 -56.09
C GLU A 244 -1.77 -21.14 -56.64
N ASP A 245 -2.17 -20.52 -57.75
CA ASP A 245 -2.86 -21.24 -58.83
C ASP A 245 -2.86 -20.47 -60.16
N ALA A 246 -2.96 -21.24 -61.24
CA ALA A 246 -2.57 -21.00 -62.61
C ALA A 246 -3.39 -19.97 -63.42
N GLY A 247 -2.77 -19.44 -64.49
CA GLY A 247 -3.50 -18.93 -65.67
C GLY A 247 -2.83 -17.80 -66.45
N GLU A 248 -2.08 -18.18 -67.50
CA GLU A 248 -1.95 -17.56 -68.83
C GLU A 248 -1.75 -16.03 -69.05
N GLU A 249 -0.66 -15.77 -69.80
CA GLU A 249 -0.48 -14.79 -70.88
C GLU A 249 -0.56 -13.27 -70.62
N GLY A 250 0.61 -12.63 -70.77
CA GLY A 250 0.72 -11.43 -71.62
C GLY A 250 1.26 -10.16 -70.96
N GLY A 251 2.32 -9.61 -71.56
CA GLY A 251 2.50 -8.15 -71.62
C GLY A 251 3.71 -7.57 -70.92
N ASP A 252 4.80 -7.45 -71.68
CA ASP A 252 5.93 -6.55 -71.39
C ASP A 252 5.49 -5.12 -71.04
N GLY A 253 6.06 -4.56 -69.97
CA GLY A 253 5.78 -3.19 -69.55
C GLY A 253 6.67 -2.70 -68.41
N LYS A 254 8.00 -2.79 -68.56
CA LYS A 254 8.96 -2.13 -67.64
C LYS A 254 8.76 -0.62 -67.65
N LYS A 255 8.06 -0.07 -66.64
CA LYS A 255 8.18 1.34 -66.22
C LYS A 255 9.02 1.40 -64.95
N ALA A 256 10.26 1.86 -65.10
CA ALA A 256 11.12 2.25 -64.00
C ALA A 256 10.43 3.36 -63.19
N LYS A 257 10.03 3.06 -61.94
CA LYS A 257 9.55 4.05 -60.99
C LYS A 257 10.78 4.82 -60.51
N LYS A 258 10.95 6.03 -61.04
CA LYS A 258 11.99 6.97 -60.62
C LYS A 258 11.59 7.48 -59.24
N ASP A 259 12.20 6.94 -58.19
CA ASP A 259 12.09 7.49 -56.84
C ASP A 259 12.56 8.94 -56.88
N LYS A 260 11.62 9.83 -56.58
CA LYS A 260 11.86 11.26 -56.52
C LYS A 260 12.31 11.50 -55.08
N ASP A 261 13.58 11.84 -54.88
CA ASP A 261 14.11 12.24 -53.58
C ASP A 261 13.28 13.42 -53.05
N LEU A 262 12.36 13.13 -52.14
CA LEU A 262 11.59 14.12 -51.41
C LEU A 262 12.51 14.77 -50.38
N THR A 263 12.50 16.10 -50.35
CA THR A 263 13.27 16.86 -49.39
C THR A 263 12.82 16.56 -47.96
N PRO A 264 13.71 16.70 -46.95
CA PRO A 264 13.33 16.46 -45.55
C PRO A 264 12.09 17.23 -45.07
N GLU A 265 11.83 18.43 -45.62
CA GLU A 265 10.60 19.19 -45.35
C GLU A 265 9.34 18.53 -45.91
N GLU A 266 9.41 17.95 -47.12
CA GLU A 266 8.27 17.23 -47.72
C GLU A 266 7.96 15.93 -46.97
N GLN A 267 8.99 15.26 -46.43
CA GLN A 267 8.82 14.07 -45.58
C GLN A 267 8.16 14.43 -44.24
N GLN A 268 8.55 15.56 -43.63
CA GLN A 268 7.91 16.03 -42.41
C GLN A 268 6.46 16.44 -42.64
N GLN A 269 6.15 17.12 -43.74
CA GLN A 269 4.77 17.47 -44.09
C GLN A 269 3.90 16.24 -44.38
N GLN A 270 4.45 15.20 -45.01
CA GLN A 270 3.72 13.93 -45.18
C GLN A 270 3.42 13.25 -43.84
N LEU A 271 4.38 13.23 -42.91
CA LEU A 271 4.18 12.63 -41.59
C LEU A 271 3.12 13.38 -40.77
N GLU A 272 3.11 14.72 -40.84
CA GLU A 272 2.10 15.55 -40.18
C GLU A 272 0.70 15.33 -40.79
N GLN A 273 0.61 15.18 -42.12
CA GLN A 273 -0.65 14.87 -42.81
C GLN A 273 -1.17 13.46 -42.46
N GLU A 274 -0.30 12.46 -42.37
CA GLU A 274 -0.67 11.10 -41.96
C GLU A 274 -1.15 11.05 -40.51
N LYS A 275 -0.47 11.77 -39.61
CA LYS A 275 -0.88 11.87 -38.20
C LYS A 275 -2.25 12.54 -38.07
N ALA A 276 -2.49 13.65 -38.77
CA ALA A 276 -3.78 14.33 -38.77
C ALA A 276 -4.90 13.44 -39.33
N ALA A 277 -4.63 12.68 -40.41
CA ALA A 277 -5.58 11.73 -40.97
C ALA A 277 -5.93 10.58 -40.00
N GLN A 278 -4.94 10.12 -39.22
CA GLN A 278 -5.16 9.08 -38.21
C GLN A 278 -6.00 9.59 -37.03
N GLU A 279 -5.73 10.79 -36.53
CA GLU A 279 -6.49 11.44 -35.45
C GLU A 279 -7.95 11.70 -35.88
N ALA A 280 -8.17 12.13 -37.13
CA ALA A 280 -9.51 12.30 -37.69
C ALA A 280 -10.29 10.97 -37.77
N LYS A 281 -9.62 9.88 -38.17
CA LYS A 281 -10.23 8.54 -38.24
C LYS A 281 -10.63 8.01 -36.85
N GLU A 282 -9.81 8.23 -35.84
CA GLU A 282 -10.12 7.83 -34.46
C GLU A 282 -11.31 8.62 -33.90
N THR A 283 -11.33 9.94 -34.13
CA THR A 283 -12.41 10.82 -33.68
C THR A 283 -13.76 10.43 -34.29
N ARG A 284 -13.80 10.13 -35.61
CA ARG A 284 -15.00 9.59 -36.27
C ARG A 284 -15.46 8.27 -35.67
N SER A 285 -14.54 7.36 -35.34
CA SER A 285 -14.91 6.09 -34.70
C SER A 285 -15.51 6.29 -33.30
N LYS A 286 -15.02 7.27 -32.52
CA LYS A 286 -15.55 7.59 -31.18
C LYS A 286 -16.95 8.22 -31.26
N ALA A 287 -17.15 9.16 -32.19
CA ALA A 287 -18.45 9.78 -32.44
C ALA A 287 -19.53 8.76 -32.81
N LYS A 288 -19.22 7.81 -33.70
CA LYS A 288 -20.14 6.73 -34.09
C LYS A 288 -20.57 5.88 -32.88
N LYS A 289 -19.62 5.45 -32.04
CA LYS A 289 -19.93 4.67 -30.81
C LYS A 289 -20.83 5.45 -29.84
N ALA A 290 -20.60 6.76 -29.68
CA ALA A 290 -21.44 7.60 -28.82
C ALA A 290 -22.87 7.74 -29.36
N ILE A 291 -23.03 7.89 -30.67
CA ILE A 291 -24.34 7.92 -31.35
C ILE A 291 -25.09 6.59 -31.15
N ASP A 292 -24.42 5.45 -31.32
CA ASP A 292 -25.01 4.13 -31.13
C ASP A 292 -25.51 3.93 -29.68
N LYS A 293 -24.67 4.26 -28.68
CA LYS A 293 -25.04 4.20 -27.25
C LYS A 293 -26.22 5.13 -26.91
N ALA A 294 -26.23 6.35 -27.44
CA ALA A 294 -27.35 7.28 -27.25
C ALA A 294 -28.67 6.74 -27.83
N THR A 295 -28.60 6.06 -28.98
CA THR A 295 -29.77 5.46 -29.64
C THR A 295 -30.38 4.34 -28.78
N GLU A 296 -29.54 3.50 -28.18
CA GLU A 296 -29.98 2.44 -27.29
C GLU A 296 -30.67 2.99 -26.02
N LYS A 297 -30.12 4.04 -25.42
CA LYS A 297 -30.71 4.66 -24.23
C LYS A 297 -32.06 5.33 -24.49
N ILE A 298 -32.21 6.01 -25.63
CA ILE A 298 -33.51 6.55 -26.05
C ILE A 298 -34.54 5.43 -26.24
N LYS A 299 -34.12 4.26 -26.77
CA LYS A 299 -34.98 3.09 -26.91
C LYS A 299 -35.42 2.51 -25.55
N ILE A 300 -34.52 2.47 -24.56
CA ILE A 300 -34.85 2.04 -23.20
C ILE A 300 -35.81 3.04 -22.55
N ALA A 301 -35.52 4.34 -22.59
CA ALA A 301 -36.36 5.37 -21.99
C ALA A 301 -37.79 5.38 -22.57
N SER A 302 -37.94 5.16 -23.88
CA SER A 302 -39.26 5.06 -24.54
C SER A 302 -40.02 3.75 -24.23
N SER A 303 -39.37 2.74 -23.65
CA SER A 303 -40.03 1.50 -23.23
C SER A 303 -40.62 1.56 -21.83
N VAL A 304 -40.16 2.49 -20.98
CA VAL A 304 -40.63 2.68 -19.59
C VAL A 304 -42.12 3.03 -19.51
N ASP A 305 -42.69 3.62 -20.56
CA ASP A 305 -44.14 3.90 -20.63
C ASP A 305 -45.02 2.64 -20.74
N LYS A 306 -44.45 1.48 -21.10
CA LYS A 306 -45.21 0.26 -21.37
C LYS A 306 -45.27 -0.71 -20.20
N GLU A 307 -44.38 -0.60 -19.22
CA GLU A 307 -44.31 -1.52 -18.10
C GLU A 307 -44.87 -0.86 -16.83
N ALA A 308 -46.01 -1.39 -16.34
CA ALA A 308 -46.56 -0.98 -15.05
C ALA A 308 -45.67 -1.53 -13.93
N ILE A 309 -45.02 -0.65 -13.17
CA ILE A 309 -44.26 -1.01 -11.97
C ILE A 309 -45.25 -1.12 -10.81
N PRO A 310 -45.53 -2.32 -10.27
CA PRO A 310 -46.35 -2.47 -9.07
C PRO A 310 -45.65 -1.77 -7.88
N ASP A 311 -46.41 -1.23 -6.93
CA ASP A 311 -45.93 -0.59 -5.68
C ASP A 311 -45.35 0.83 -5.72
N VAL A 312 -45.21 1.49 -6.87
CA VAL A 312 -44.82 2.91 -6.91
C VAL A 312 -46.08 3.79 -6.96
N GLY A 313 -46.28 4.64 -5.94
CA GLY A 313 -47.43 5.54 -5.89
C GLY A 313 -47.55 6.42 -7.14
N ASN A 314 -48.77 6.56 -7.69
CA ASN A 314 -49.04 7.20 -8.99
C ASN A 314 -48.37 8.58 -9.18
N HIS A 315 -48.27 9.39 -8.12
CA HIS A 315 -47.61 10.69 -8.19
C HIS A 315 -46.08 10.57 -8.43
N LEU A 316 -45.43 9.62 -7.77
CA LEU A 316 -43.99 9.39 -7.94
C LEU A 316 -43.71 8.77 -9.30
N LEU A 317 -44.56 7.85 -9.76
CA LEU A 317 -44.47 7.27 -11.09
C LEU A 317 -44.60 8.34 -12.19
N GLU A 318 -45.55 9.27 -12.07
CA GLU A 318 -45.70 10.39 -13.00
C GLU A 318 -44.50 11.35 -12.98
N ALA A 319 -43.91 11.61 -11.82
CA ALA A 319 -42.69 12.42 -11.71
C ALA A 319 -41.49 11.73 -12.37
N MET A 320 -41.30 10.43 -12.13
CA MET A 320 -40.23 9.63 -12.76
C MET A 320 -40.40 9.58 -14.28
N LYS A 321 -41.62 9.40 -14.78
CA LYS A 321 -41.89 9.42 -16.23
C LYS A 321 -41.54 10.76 -16.86
N LYS A 322 -41.84 11.88 -16.19
CA LYS A 322 -41.49 13.23 -16.68
C LYS A 322 -39.98 13.45 -16.72
N ASP A 323 -39.25 13.01 -15.69
CA ASP A 323 -37.79 13.13 -15.65
C ASP A 323 -37.12 12.26 -16.72
N ILE A 324 -37.55 11.00 -16.88
CA ILE A 324 -37.04 10.10 -17.92
C ILE A 324 -37.33 10.66 -19.32
N ALA A 325 -38.54 11.21 -19.55
CA ALA A 325 -38.89 11.85 -20.81
C ALA A 325 -38.06 13.11 -21.09
N HIS A 326 -37.76 13.90 -20.06
CA HIS A 326 -36.88 15.07 -20.18
C HIS A 326 -35.45 14.66 -20.57
N GLN A 327 -34.87 13.70 -19.85
CA GLN A 327 -33.52 13.19 -20.14
C GLN A 327 -33.43 12.56 -21.53
N ALA A 328 -34.45 11.80 -21.94
CA ALA A 328 -34.50 11.23 -23.29
C ALA A 328 -34.48 12.31 -24.39
N LYS A 329 -35.17 13.44 -24.16
CA LYS A 329 -35.19 14.59 -25.09
C LYS A 329 -33.85 15.32 -25.17
N GLU A 330 -33.15 15.46 -24.04
CA GLU A 330 -31.80 16.04 -24.01
C GLU A 330 -30.80 15.15 -24.76
N ILE A 331 -30.81 13.83 -24.49
CA ILE A 331 -29.97 12.85 -25.20
C ILE A 331 -30.29 12.85 -26.69
N GLN A 332 -31.56 12.95 -27.09
CA GLN A 332 -31.97 13.02 -28.49
C GLN A 332 -31.46 14.29 -29.18
N THR A 333 -31.48 15.42 -28.49
CA THR A 333 -30.98 16.71 -29.02
C THR A 333 -29.46 16.67 -29.20
N ALA A 334 -28.73 16.18 -28.20
CA ALA A 334 -27.27 16.03 -28.28
C ALA A 334 -26.85 15.01 -29.36
N ARG A 335 -27.55 13.88 -29.46
CA ARG A 335 -27.35 12.90 -30.55
C ARG A 335 -27.57 13.53 -31.93
N ALA A 336 -28.62 14.34 -32.11
CA ALA A 336 -28.91 14.99 -33.37
C ALA A 336 -27.88 16.08 -33.75
N GLN A 337 -27.24 16.71 -32.76
CA GLN A 337 -26.11 17.62 -32.99
C GLN A 337 -24.86 16.85 -33.39
N LEU A 338 -24.52 15.78 -32.66
CA LEU A 338 -23.36 14.93 -32.96
C LEU A 338 -23.49 14.21 -34.31
N GLN A 339 -24.71 13.76 -34.67
CA GLN A 339 -24.98 13.14 -35.97
C GLN A 339 -24.82 14.14 -37.13
N ARG A 340 -25.29 15.38 -36.97
CA ARG A 340 -25.08 16.45 -37.98
C ARG A 340 -23.60 16.76 -38.16
N ALA A 341 -22.85 16.81 -37.07
CA ALA A 341 -21.39 16.98 -37.11
C ALA A 341 -20.67 15.79 -37.76
N TYR A 342 -21.14 14.56 -37.52
CA TYR A 342 -20.61 13.34 -38.11
C TYR A 342 -20.89 13.25 -39.62
N ASP A 343 -22.09 13.65 -40.06
CA ASP A 343 -22.52 13.58 -41.47
C ASP A 343 -22.02 14.76 -42.32
N GLY A 344 -21.74 15.91 -41.70
CA GLY A 344 -21.38 17.15 -42.38
C GLY A 344 -19.94 17.22 -42.91
N ASP A 345 -19.10 16.20 -42.66
CA ASP A 345 -17.65 16.20 -42.95
C ASP A 345 -16.88 17.42 -42.39
N GLU A 346 -17.52 18.23 -41.55
CA GLU A 346 -16.90 19.34 -40.84
C GLU A 346 -15.95 18.77 -39.77
N GLU A 347 -14.80 19.40 -39.58
CA GLU A 347 -13.93 19.22 -38.39
C GLU A 347 -14.71 19.40 -37.06
N ALA A 348 -15.98 19.83 -37.13
CA ALA A 348 -16.93 19.99 -36.05
C ALA A 348 -17.50 18.69 -35.46
N ALA A 349 -17.14 17.49 -35.93
CA ALA A 349 -17.22 16.27 -35.10
C ALA A 349 -16.17 16.31 -33.97
N SER A 350 -16.11 17.46 -33.28
CA SER A 350 -15.12 17.77 -32.28
C SER A 350 -15.30 16.82 -31.10
N ALA A 351 -14.20 16.56 -30.40
CA ALA A 351 -14.23 15.78 -29.17
C ALA A 351 -15.31 16.28 -28.19
N GLU A 352 -15.59 17.60 -28.19
CA GLU A 352 -16.61 18.25 -27.38
C GLU A 352 -18.03 17.70 -27.62
N GLY A 353 -18.42 17.45 -28.89
CA GLY A 353 -19.72 16.85 -29.20
C GLY A 353 -19.83 15.40 -28.70
N VAL A 354 -18.73 14.63 -28.78
CA VAL A 354 -18.66 13.26 -28.26
C VAL A 354 -18.79 13.26 -26.73
N TYR A 355 -18.10 14.20 -26.06
CA TYR A 355 -18.16 14.34 -24.60
C TYR A 355 -19.55 14.75 -24.11
N ALA A 356 -20.19 15.71 -24.76
CA ALA A 356 -21.53 16.17 -24.38
C ALA A 356 -22.56 15.02 -24.40
N VAL A 357 -22.49 14.14 -25.40
CA VAL A 357 -23.38 12.96 -25.48
C VAL A 357 -23.04 11.93 -24.40
N GLN A 358 -21.76 11.67 -24.14
CA GLN A 358 -21.34 10.69 -23.11
C GLN A 358 -21.70 11.14 -21.69
N ASP A 359 -21.52 12.41 -21.37
CA ASP A 359 -21.88 12.98 -20.06
C ASP A 359 -23.40 12.86 -19.80
N LEU A 360 -24.23 13.20 -20.79
CA LEU A 360 -25.69 13.04 -20.68
C LEU A 360 -26.11 11.57 -20.49
N ILE A 361 -25.43 10.62 -21.14
CA ILE A 361 -25.69 9.18 -20.95
C ILE A 361 -25.37 8.74 -19.51
N LEU A 362 -24.24 9.20 -18.96
CA LEU A 362 -23.81 8.84 -17.60
C LEU A 362 -24.75 9.42 -16.53
N ARG A 363 -25.22 10.66 -16.72
CA ARG A 363 -26.22 11.28 -15.82
C ARG A 363 -27.54 10.51 -15.82
N GLY A 364 -27.97 10.01 -16.98
CA GLY A 364 -29.17 9.16 -17.09
C GLY A 364 -29.03 7.82 -16.35
N GLU A 365 -27.87 7.16 -16.47
CA GLU A 365 -27.59 5.88 -15.80
C GLU A 365 -27.61 6.01 -14.27
N HIS A 366 -27.06 7.10 -13.74
CA HIS A 366 -27.01 7.34 -12.29
C HIS A 366 -28.39 7.68 -11.69
N THR A 367 -29.21 8.47 -12.41
CA THR A 367 -30.56 8.84 -11.96
C THR A 367 -31.46 7.62 -11.80
N LEU A 368 -31.39 6.68 -12.76
CA LEU A 368 -32.13 5.41 -12.72
C LEU A 368 -31.70 4.51 -11.56
N ALA A 369 -30.40 4.46 -11.23
CA ALA A 369 -29.89 3.61 -10.15
C ALA A 369 -30.27 4.11 -8.75
N VAL A 370 -30.23 5.43 -8.52
CA VAL A 370 -30.53 6.03 -7.21
C VAL A 370 -32.02 5.91 -6.87
N GLN A 371 -32.92 6.05 -7.85
CA GLN A 371 -34.37 6.03 -7.61
C GLN A 371 -34.92 4.63 -7.32
N LEU A 372 -34.21 3.55 -7.69
CA LEU A 372 -34.65 2.17 -7.48
C LEU A 372 -34.26 1.59 -6.09
N SER A 373 -33.46 2.30 -5.28
CA SER A 373 -32.86 1.78 -4.03
C SER A 373 -33.52 2.25 -2.72
N GLY A 374 -34.80 2.65 -2.76
CA GLY A 374 -35.47 3.36 -1.66
C GLY A 374 -35.40 2.68 -0.28
N ASP A 375 -34.89 3.39 0.74
CA ASP A 375 -35.02 2.99 2.15
C ASP A 375 -35.13 4.20 3.10
N GLN A 376 -36.11 4.16 4.01
CA GLN A 376 -36.49 5.26 4.92
C GLN A 376 -36.58 4.79 6.39
N SER A 377 -35.81 5.40 7.30
CA SER A 377 -36.24 5.59 8.70
C SER A 377 -35.39 6.59 9.51
N GLY A 378 -36.05 7.67 9.99
CA GLY A 378 -36.27 7.97 11.42
C GLY A 378 -35.13 8.42 12.34
N ALA A 379 -35.32 9.58 12.99
CA ALA A 379 -34.48 10.22 14.01
C ALA A 379 -34.84 9.81 15.46
N ASP A 380 -33.88 9.83 16.40
CA ASP A 380 -34.01 10.39 17.77
C ASP A 380 -32.74 10.24 18.64
N ALA A 381 -32.76 10.85 19.83
CA ALA A 381 -31.66 11.57 20.50
C ALA A 381 -30.87 10.86 21.63
N CYS A 382 -29.69 11.44 21.92
CA CYS A 382 -28.97 11.62 23.20
C CYS A 382 -28.89 10.52 24.30
N SER A 383 -27.67 10.12 24.67
CA SER A 383 -26.97 10.41 25.96
C SER A 383 -25.89 9.36 26.24
N GLY A 384 -24.77 9.77 26.85
CA GLY A 384 -23.61 8.91 27.12
C GLY A 384 -23.43 8.61 28.60
N VAL A 385 -22.68 7.53 28.91
CA VAL A 385 -21.91 7.35 30.16
C VAL A 385 -20.72 6.42 29.86
N SER A 386 -19.56 6.79 30.39
CA SER A 386 -18.28 6.09 30.39
C SER A 386 -18.19 5.11 31.57
N VAL A 387 -17.68 3.88 31.36
CA VAL A 387 -17.09 3.06 32.41
C VAL A 387 -15.88 2.28 31.87
N CYS A 388 -14.73 2.48 32.52
CA CYS A 388 -13.47 1.77 32.35
C CYS A 388 -13.55 0.29 32.73
N ALA A 389 -12.85 -0.58 32.00
CA ALA A 389 -12.32 -1.82 32.57
C ALA A 389 -10.99 -2.22 31.90
N LYS A 390 -10.00 -2.49 32.77
CA LYS A 390 -8.64 -2.94 32.48
C LYS A 390 -8.62 -4.44 32.20
N ILE A 391 -7.96 -4.92 31.15
CA ILE A 391 -7.26 -6.23 31.09
C ILE A 391 -6.06 -6.10 30.13
N LEU A 392 -4.88 -6.58 30.55
CA LEU A 392 -3.64 -6.86 29.80
C LEU A 392 -3.19 -8.28 30.25
N PRO A 393 -2.19 -8.91 29.61
CA PRO A 393 -2.10 -9.29 28.19
C PRO A 393 -1.65 -10.76 28.03
N LEU A 394 -1.79 -11.39 26.85
CA LEU A 394 -0.82 -12.37 26.31
C LEU A 394 -1.29 -12.91 24.94
N ASP A 395 -0.33 -13.01 24.03
CA ASP A 395 -0.31 -13.70 22.72
C ASP A 395 -1.23 -13.23 21.59
N LEU A 396 -0.71 -12.29 20.79
CA LEU A 396 -1.27 -11.93 19.48
C LEU A 396 -0.19 -11.79 18.39
N MET A 397 0.81 -12.69 18.36
CA MET A 397 1.85 -12.73 17.31
C MET A 397 1.62 -13.75 16.18
N VAL A 398 0.49 -14.46 16.15
CA VAL A 398 0.23 -15.50 15.11
C VAL A 398 -1.01 -15.24 14.25
N LEU A 399 -1.74 -14.13 14.47
CA LEU A 399 -3.02 -13.86 13.78
C LEU A 399 -3.04 -12.65 12.82
N MET A 400 -1.89 -12.05 12.49
CA MET A 400 -1.78 -10.90 11.55
C MET A 400 -1.32 -11.28 10.12
N LYS A 401 -1.68 -12.47 9.61
CA LYS A 401 -1.36 -12.86 8.22
C LYS A 401 -2.56 -13.10 7.31
N MET A 402 -3.78 -12.81 7.74
CA MET A 402 -4.97 -12.91 6.89
C MET A 402 -5.89 -11.73 7.20
N VAL A 403 -6.60 -11.24 6.18
CA VAL A 403 -7.54 -10.10 6.16
C VAL A 403 -6.93 -8.78 5.61
N ILE A 404 -6.90 -8.69 4.28
CA ILE A 404 -7.00 -7.43 3.53
C ILE A 404 -8.16 -7.62 2.54
N PRO A 405 -9.28 -6.88 2.64
CA PRO A 405 -10.12 -6.65 1.48
C PRO A 405 -9.51 -5.50 0.68
N LYS A 406 -9.05 -5.80 -0.54
CA LYS A 406 -8.94 -4.81 -1.62
C LYS A 406 -10.35 -4.57 -2.16
N LEU A 407 -10.68 -3.33 -2.51
CA LEU A 407 -11.35 -3.03 -3.78
C LEU A 407 -11.37 -1.54 -4.09
N ASP A 408 -11.41 -1.32 -5.40
CA ASP A 408 -11.33 -0.11 -6.19
C ASP A 408 -12.35 0.96 -5.82
N TYR A 409 -11.92 2.23 -5.82
CA TYR A 409 -12.78 3.37 -6.16
C TYR A 409 -11.92 4.62 -6.41
N TYR A 410 -11.28 4.72 -7.58
CA TYR A 410 -10.95 6.00 -8.22
C TYR A 410 -10.83 5.77 -9.73
N ARG A 411 -11.89 6.11 -10.47
CA ARG A 411 -11.81 6.30 -11.92
C ARG A 411 -11.74 7.80 -12.16
N ILE A 412 -10.55 8.37 -12.07
CA ILE A 412 -10.28 9.75 -12.49
C ILE A 412 -9.84 9.66 -13.95
N CYS A 413 -10.70 10.09 -14.88
CA CYS A 413 -10.34 10.19 -16.29
C CYS A 413 -9.48 11.42 -16.52
N TRP A 414 -8.23 11.27 -16.97
CA TRP A 414 -7.54 12.30 -17.77
C TRP A 414 -6.63 11.67 -18.84
N ILE A 415 -6.79 12.20 -20.06
CA ILE A 415 -6.04 11.88 -21.29
C ILE A 415 -4.94 12.94 -21.45
N GLU A 416 -3.82 12.54 -22.08
CA GLU A 416 -2.59 13.30 -22.35
C GLU A 416 -2.81 14.79 -22.74
N TYR A 417 -2.18 15.70 -21.98
CA TYR A 417 -2.08 17.13 -22.30
C TYR A 417 -0.65 17.67 -22.04
N PRO A 418 -0.25 18.77 -22.71
CA PRO A 418 1.06 19.40 -22.52
C PRO A 418 1.27 19.93 -21.09
N LEU A 419 2.44 19.66 -20.53
CA LEU A 419 2.87 19.84 -19.13
C LEU A 419 2.56 21.23 -18.53
N GLU A 420 2.61 22.30 -19.32
CA GLU A 420 2.36 23.68 -18.85
C GLU A 420 0.91 23.92 -18.40
N LYS A 421 -0.07 23.18 -18.94
CA LYS A 421 -1.49 23.27 -18.50
C LYS A 421 -1.82 22.32 -17.34
N LEU A 422 -1.07 21.22 -17.18
CA LEU A 422 -1.21 20.28 -16.07
C LEU A 422 -0.79 20.92 -14.73
N ILE A 423 0.25 21.76 -14.75
CA ILE A 423 0.75 22.46 -13.54
C ILE A 423 -0.31 23.46 -13.00
N CYS A 424 -1.05 24.12 -13.89
CA CYS A 424 -2.19 24.97 -13.51
C CYS A 424 -3.46 24.17 -13.14
N SER A 425 -3.63 22.95 -13.64
CA SER A 425 -4.75 22.09 -13.28
C SER A 425 -4.50 21.33 -11.97
N GLN A 426 -3.24 21.07 -11.57
CA GLN A 426 -2.89 20.38 -10.32
C GLN A 426 -3.14 21.22 -9.04
N ALA A 427 -2.84 22.52 -9.08
CA ALA A 427 -3.25 23.45 -8.02
C ALA A 427 -4.79 23.66 -8.00
N LYS A 428 -5.46 23.55 -9.16
CA LYS A 428 -6.92 23.55 -9.26
C LYS A 428 -7.56 22.22 -8.86
N THR A 429 -6.85 21.09 -8.92
CA THR A 429 -7.39 19.75 -8.59
C THR A 429 -7.28 19.39 -7.13
N VAL A 430 -6.48 20.07 -6.30
CA VAL A 430 -6.69 19.98 -4.84
C VAL A 430 -7.96 20.73 -4.44
N GLY A 431 -8.18 21.91 -5.06
CA GLY A 431 -9.45 22.63 -4.97
C GLY A 431 -10.63 21.84 -5.52
N ALA A 432 -10.45 21.15 -6.66
CA ALA A 432 -11.44 20.29 -7.27
C ALA A 432 -11.64 18.99 -6.48
N ALA A 433 -10.61 18.37 -5.92
CA ALA A 433 -10.72 17.18 -5.07
C ALA A 433 -11.42 17.53 -3.74
N MET A 434 -11.18 18.72 -3.19
CA MET A 434 -11.96 19.22 -2.05
C MET A 434 -13.38 19.61 -2.45
N HIS A 435 -13.59 20.16 -3.65
CA HIS A 435 -14.92 20.45 -4.21
C HIS A 435 -15.70 19.17 -4.55
N ASP A 436 -15.04 18.12 -5.01
CA ASP A 436 -15.59 16.82 -5.37
C ASP A 436 -15.85 16.01 -4.12
N ALA A 437 -14.97 16.08 -3.11
CA ALA A 437 -15.26 15.55 -1.79
C ALA A 437 -16.42 16.32 -1.12
N HIS A 438 -16.53 17.64 -1.35
CA HIS A 438 -17.67 18.46 -0.89
C HIS A 438 -18.97 18.11 -1.64
N SER A 439 -18.90 17.92 -2.96
CA SER A 439 -20.04 17.54 -3.81
C SER A 439 -20.49 16.12 -3.47
N SER A 440 -19.57 15.18 -3.31
CA SER A 440 -19.85 13.83 -2.81
C SER A 440 -20.47 13.83 -1.41
N TYR A 441 -20.11 14.80 -0.55
CA TYR A 441 -20.71 14.98 0.78
C TYR A 441 -22.15 15.55 0.71
N GLU A 442 -22.40 16.50 -0.20
CA GLU A 442 -23.75 17.02 -0.48
C GLU A 442 -24.65 15.95 -1.12
N GLU A 443 -24.11 15.18 -2.07
CA GLU A 443 -24.75 14.05 -2.75
C GLU A 443 -25.04 12.88 -1.79
N ALA A 444 -24.17 12.65 -0.79
CA ALA A 444 -24.43 11.71 0.31
C ALA A 444 -25.48 12.22 1.34
N GLY A 445 -26.15 13.34 1.06
CA GLY A 445 -27.23 13.90 1.87
C GLY A 445 -26.78 14.35 3.27
N GLY A 446 -25.50 14.69 3.46
CA GLY A 446 -24.98 15.14 4.76
C GLY A 446 -25.01 14.10 5.88
N LYS A 447 -25.16 12.80 5.56
CA LYS A 447 -25.31 11.71 6.55
C LYS A 447 -24.02 11.34 7.29
N VAL A 448 -22.87 11.97 7.00
CA VAL A 448 -21.65 11.83 7.79
C VAL A 448 -21.88 12.46 9.19
N LYS A 449 -21.95 11.62 10.23
CA LYS A 449 -22.28 12.02 11.62
C LYS A 449 -21.14 12.76 12.34
N SER A 450 -19.93 12.80 11.76
CA SER A 450 -18.79 13.50 12.36
C SER A 450 -18.90 15.01 12.15
N LYS A 451 -19.23 15.76 13.22
CA LYS A 451 -19.17 17.23 13.23
C LYS A 451 -17.79 17.77 12.80
N THR A 452 -16.73 17.00 13.05
CA THR A 452 -15.35 17.35 12.69
C THR A 452 -15.13 17.30 11.18
N ILE A 453 -15.59 16.25 10.50
CA ILE A 453 -15.52 16.14 9.03
C ILE A 453 -16.38 17.23 8.39
N ARG A 454 -17.58 17.51 8.88
CA ARG A 454 -18.41 18.63 8.36
C ARG A 454 -17.72 19.99 8.46
N LYS A 455 -16.89 20.22 9.49
CA LYS A 455 -16.11 21.46 9.64
C LYS A 455 -14.89 21.48 8.72
N LEU A 456 -14.20 20.35 8.55
CA LEU A 456 -13.09 20.20 7.59
C LEU A 456 -13.56 20.48 6.16
N MET A 457 -14.76 19.98 5.83
CA MET A 457 -15.36 20.07 4.50
C MET A 457 -16.01 21.43 4.23
N ARG A 458 -16.43 22.19 5.24
CA ARG A 458 -16.90 23.59 5.10
C ARG A 458 -15.77 24.59 4.81
N TYR A 459 -14.70 24.15 4.15
CA TYR A 459 -13.69 25.03 3.60
C TYR A 459 -14.32 25.86 2.47
N LYS A 460 -14.58 27.14 2.74
CA LYS A 460 -15.04 28.08 1.70
C LYS A 460 -13.84 28.53 0.87
N PRO A 461 -13.88 28.45 -0.47
CA PRO A 461 -12.94 29.14 -1.34
C PRO A 461 -13.03 30.64 -1.02
N GLY A 462 -12.04 31.18 -0.32
CA GLY A 462 -12.15 32.50 0.33
C GLY A 462 -11.54 32.55 1.73
N ASN A 463 -11.43 31.41 2.42
CA ASN A 463 -10.72 31.31 3.69
C ASN A 463 -9.19 31.18 3.49
N TYR A 464 -8.64 31.96 2.55
CA TYR A 464 -7.19 32.12 2.24
C TYR A 464 -6.35 32.65 3.42
N ALA A 465 -6.94 32.74 4.62
CA ALA A 465 -6.28 33.21 5.83
C ALA A 465 -5.26 32.19 6.36
N ARG A 466 -5.39 30.89 6.03
CA ARG A 466 -4.40 29.85 6.29
C ARG A 466 -4.09 29.12 4.98
N ASP A 467 -3.16 29.69 4.23
CA ASP A 467 -2.52 29.02 3.09
C ASP A 467 -1.61 27.90 3.64
N PHE A 468 -2.24 26.77 3.98
CA PHE A 468 -1.60 25.57 4.54
C PHE A 468 -0.66 24.92 3.53
N PHE A 469 -0.94 25.09 2.24
CA PHE A 469 -0.10 24.56 1.18
C PHE A 469 1.09 25.47 0.96
N LYS A 470 2.26 24.87 0.80
CA LYS A 470 3.48 25.54 0.40
C LYS A 470 3.91 24.92 -0.91
N ASN A 471 4.30 25.79 -1.83
CA ASN A 471 4.88 25.39 -3.09
C ASN A 471 6.36 25.08 -2.83
N VAL A 472 6.69 23.79 -2.80
CA VAL A 472 8.07 23.32 -2.68
C VAL A 472 8.60 23.10 -4.09
N LYS A 473 9.75 23.71 -4.41
CA LYS A 473 10.43 23.49 -5.68
C LYS A 473 11.02 22.07 -5.69
N VAL A 474 10.70 21.30 -6.71
CA VAL A 474 11.19 19.93 -6.90
C VAL A 474 11.58 19.72 -8.36
N PRO A 475 12.67 18.99 -8.63
CA PRO A 475 12.99 18.53 -9.98
C PRO A 475 12.10 17.33 -10.34
N LEU A 476 11.58 17.29 -11.56
CA LEU A 476 10.75 16.20 -12.09
C LEU A 476 11.24 15.73 -13.45
N VAL A 477 10.81 14.53 -13.82
CA VAL A 477 10.96 13.99 -15.18
C VAL A 477 9.88 14.62 -16.06
N SER A 478 10.30 15.41 -17.06
CA SER A 478 9.40 16.01 -18.06
C SER A 478 9.17 15.07 -19.26
N GLY A 479 10.12 14.19 -19.53
CA GLY A 479 10.09 13.23 -20.63
C GLY A 479 11.50 12.73 -20.98
N MET A 480 11.57 11.91 -22.03
CA MET A 480 12.84 11.51 -22.64
C MET A 480 13.03 12.27 -23.95
N ILE A 481 14.09 13.07 -24.05
CA ILE A 481 14.51 13.71 -25.30
C ILE A 481 15.79 13.00 -25.74
N ASN A 482 15.77 12.35 -26.90
CA ASN A 482 16.89 11.55 -27.42
C ASN A 482 17.37 10.41 -26.50
N GLY A 483 16.48 9.87 -25.65
CA GLY A 483 16.81 8.83 -24.68
C GLY A 483 17.48 9.36 -23.40
N GLU A 484 17.71 10.66 -23.28
CA GLU A 484 18.14 11.31 -22.05
C GLU A 484 16.93 11.84 -21.28
N LEU A 485 16.95 11.62 -19.96
CA LEU A 485 15.94 12.14 -19.03
C LEU A 485 16.05 13.67 -18.98
N THR A 486 14.98 14.36 -19.36
CA THR A 486 14.92 15.83 -19.24
C THR A 486 14.35 16.20 -17.88
N GLU A 487 15.20 16.80 -17.04
CA GLU A 487 14.80 17.32 -15.73
C GLU A 487 14.13 18.70 -15.89
N VAL A 488 12.99 18.90 -15.25
CA VAL A 488 12.32 20.21 -15.16
C VAL A 488 12.07 20.56 -13.70
N GLU A 489 12.49 21.75 -13.28
CA GLU A 489 12.14 22.28 -11.97
C GLU A 489 10.68 22.76 -11.99
N THR A 490 9.87 22.23 -11.08
CA THR A 490 8.49 22.70 -10.87
C THR A 490 8.22 22.92 -9.39
N THR A 491 7.02 23.39 -9.06
CA THR A 491 6.57 23.50 -7.68
C THR A 491 5.44 22.53 -7.39
N VAL A 492 5.56 21.80 -6.28
CA VAL A 492 4.52 20.90 -5.77
C VAL A 492 3.88 21.45 -4.50
N PRO A 493 2.57 21.25 -4.31
CA PRO A 493 1.92 21.62 -3.06
C PRO A 493 2.28 20.63 -1.95
N VAL A 494 2.76 21.14 -0.83
CA VAL A 494 3.05 20.39 0.40
C VAL A 494 2.33 21.05 1.57
N LEU A 495 1.63 20.25 2.38
CA LEU A 495 0.93 20.75 3.55
C LEU A 495 1.90 20.95 4.73
N ASP A 496 1.91 22.15 5.32
CA ASP A 496 2.73 22.46 6.49
C ASP A 496 2.27 21.63 7.71
N VAL A 497 3.14 20.73 8.20
CA VAL A 497 2.86 19.84 9.34
C VAL A 497 2.40 20.60 10.58
N HIS A 498 3.14 21.64 10.97
CA HIS A 498 2.87 22.43 12.16
C HIS A 498 1.57 23.23 12.06
N GLU A 499 1.26 23.80 10.88
CA GLU A 499 0.00 24.52 10.67
C GLU A 499 -1.21 23.59 10.64
N LEU A 500 -1.05 22.40 10.06
CA LEU A 500 -2.08 21.36 10.12
C LEU A 500 -2.34 20.99 11.59
N LEU A 501 -1.31 20.66 12.37
CA LEU A 501 -1.46 20.31 13.78
C LEU A 501 -2.09 21.44 14.62
N ASP A 502 -1.70 22.69 14.37
CA ASP A 502 -2.33 23.87 14.97
C ASP A 502 -3.82 23.94 14.64
N TYR A 503 -4.19 23.72 13.37
CA TYR A 503 -5.58 23.72 12.93
C TYR A 503 -6.41 22.57 13.55
N LEU A 504 -5.87 21.34 13.54
CA LEU A 504 -6.53 20.18 14.15
C LEU A 504 -6.83 20.44 15.64
N ARG A 505 -5.92 21.12 16.34
CA ARG A 505 -6.11 21.46 17.75
C ARG A 505 -7.01 22.67 17.97
N THR A 506 -6.73 23.80 17.34
CA THR A 506 -7.39 25.08 17.65
C THR A 506 -8.80 25.15 17.07
N GLU A 507 -9.01 24.64 15.85
CA GLU A 507 -10.30 24.77 15.15
C GLU A 507 -11.15 23.51 15.26
N LEU A 508 -10.53 22.34 15.09
CA LEU A 508 -11.25 21.06 15.16
C LEU A 508 -11.35 20.51 16.58
N LYS A 509 -10.56 21.04 17.53
CA LYS A 509 -10.50 20.58 18.92
C LYS A 509 -10.16 19.09 19.03
N LEU A 510 -9.34 18.58 18.11
CA LEU A 510 -8.76 17.23 18.19
C LEU A 510 -7.59 17.26 19.17
N VAL A 511 -7.91 17.12 20.46
CA VAL A 511 -6.94 17.14 21.55
C VAL A 511 -6.98 15.80 22.28
N PRO A 512 -5.91 15.01 22.27
CA PRO A 512 -5.82 13.83 23.14
C PRO A 512 -5.76 14.30 24.61
N PRO A 513 -6.40 13.58 25.55
CA PRO A 513 -6.26 13.88 26.97
C PRO A 513 -4.79 13.82 27.40
N THR A 514 -4.34 14.80 28.17
CA THR A 514 -2.94 14.94 28.61
C THR A 514 -2.45 13.68 29.34
N GLU A 515 -3.31 13.05 30.12
CA GLU A 515 -3.00 11.84 30.88
C GLU A 515 -2.66 10.66 29.94
N VAL A 516 -3.28 10.60 28.76
CA VAL A 516 -3.01 9.57 27.75
C VAL A 516 -1.65 9.83 27.09
N VAL A 517 -1.30 11.10 26.86
CA VAL A 517 0.02 11.50 26.34
C VAL A 517 1.12 11.14 27.34
N HIS A 518 0.93 11.46 28.63
CA HIS A 518 1.87 11.08 29.69
C HIS A 518 2.06 9.58 29.77
N LYS A 519 0.95 8.83 29.76
CA LYS A 519 0.98 7.37 29.82
C LYS A 519 1.71 6.77 28.61
N TYR A 520 1.57 7.34 27.43
CA TYR A 520 2.29 6.90 26.24
C TYR A 520 3.80 6.99 26.42
N TRP A 521 4.31 8.16 26.79
CA TRP A 521 5.76 8.36 26.98
C TRP A 521 6.30 7.57 28.16
N GLN A 522 5.58 7.57 29.29
CA GLN A 522 5.96 6.80 30.46
C GLN A 522 6.04 5.31 30.13
N HIS A 523 5.06 4.76 29.43
CA HIS A 523 5.07 3.36 29.02
C HIS A 523 6.29 3.00 28.17
N LEU A 524 6.64 3.83 27.18
CA LEU A 524 7.82 3.59 26.34
C LEU A 524 9.12 3.66 27.15
N ARG A 525 9.23 4.58 28.12
CA ARG A 525 10.39 4.67 29.00
C ARG A 525 10.47 3.51 29.99
N ASP A 526 9.34 3.09 30.56
CA ASP A 526 9.26 1.95 31.47
C ASP A 526 9.63 0.63 30.76
N CYS A 527 9.39 0.55 29.45
CA CYS A 527 9.83 -0.57 28.60
C CYS A 527 11.30 -0.43 28.12
N ASP A 528 12.06 0.52 28.65
CA ASP A 528 13.46 0.83 28.29
C ASP A 528 13.68 1.05 26.78
N MET A 529 12.67 1.59 26.08
CA MET A 529 12.78 1.88 24.64
C MET A 529 13.78 3.02 24.43
N PRO A 530 14.93 2.80 23.74
CA PRO A 530 16.01 3.79 23.67
C PRO A 530 15.55 5.14 23.11
N HIS A 531 14.71 5.12 22.07
CA HIS A 531 14.21 6.32 21.41
C HIS A 531 13.31 7.17 22.31
N ALA A 532 12.71 6.61 23.38
CA ALA A 532 11.88 7.36 24.34
C ALA A 532 12.69 7.81 25.57
N LYS A 533 13.71 7.03 25.96
CA LYS A 533 14.59 7.32 27.10
C LYS A 533 15.54 8.49 26.82
N TYR A 534 16.07 8.55 25.61
CA TYR A 534 16.98 9.61 25.17
C TYR A 534 16.26 10.69 24.35
N PHE A 535 14.93 10.63 24.26
CA PHE A 535 14.16 11.62 23.53
C PHE A 535 14.27 12.99 24.21
N PRO A 536 14.58 14.08 23.47
CA PRO A 536 14.63 15.42 24.06
C PRO A 536 13.25 15.97 24.42
N GLY A 537 12.16 15.36 23.91
CA GLY A 537 10.80 15.80 24.21
C GLY A 537 10.35 15.45 25.61
N THR A 538 9.52 16.31 26.18
CA THR A 538 8.86 16.11 27.48
C THR A 538 7.67 15.17 27.36
N ASP A 539 7.15 14.72 28.51
CA ASP A 539 5.91 13.92 28.55
C ASP A 539 4.70 14.67 28.00
N ASN A 540 4.78 15.99 27.87
CA ASN A 540 3.71 16.83 27.31
C ASN A 540 3.70 16.88 25.78
N HIS A 541 4.71 16.33 25.09
CA HIS A 541 4.72 16.35 23.63
C HIS A 541 3.68 15.39 23.07
N ILE A 542 2.74 15.88 22.29
CA ILE A 542 1.70 15.04 21.67
C ILE A 542 2.35 14.22 20.54
N PRO A 543 2.36 12.87 20.63
CA PRO A 543 2.96 12.05 19.59
C PRO A 543 2.09 12.05 18.32
N PHE A 544 2.75 12.20 17.18
CA PHE A 544 2.17 11.96 15.86
C PHE A 544 3.10 11.05 15.04
N THR A 545 2.55 10.54 13.95
CA THR A 545 3.19 9.61 13.03
C THR A 545 3.24 10.23 11.65
N LEU A 546 4.37 10.09 10.96
CA LEU A 546 4.44 10.26 9.51
C LEU A 546 4.36 8.89 8.84
N TYR A 547 3.55 8.78 7.81
CA TYR A 547 3.33 7.55 7.05
C TYR A 547 3.56 7.80 5.57
N GLY A 548 4.43 7.02 4.93
CA GLY A 548 4.59 7.04 3.47
C GLY A 548 4.08 5.75 2.84
N ASP A 549 3.40 5.87 1.70
CA ASP A 549 2.83 4.73 0.99
C ASP A 549 2.86 4.95 -0.52
N GLU A 550 2.79 3.85 -1.26
CA GLU A 550 2.62 3.84 -2.71
C GLU A 550 1.30 3.17 -3.08
N CYS A 551 0.45 3.89 -3.80
CA CYS A 551 -0.80 3.35 -4.32
C CYS A 551 -0.68 3.13 -5.83
N VAL A 552 -1.16 1.99 -6.33
CA VAL A 552 -1.27 1.73 -7.78
C VAL A 552 -2.66 2.20 -8.25
N LEU A 553 -2.72 3.12 -9.21
CA LEU A 553 -3.95 3.65 -9.79
C LEU A 553 -4.24 2.97 -11.13
N GLY A 554 -4.83 1.78 -11.09
CA GLY A 554 -5.19 1.05 -12.30
C GLY A 554 -4.03 0.28 -12.92
N ASP A 555 -3.27 0.90 -13.84
CA ASP A 555 -2.11 0.24 -14.46
C ASP A 555 -1.02 0.00 -13.39
N PRO A 556 -0.42 -1.20 -13.31
CA PRO A 556 0.73 -1.47 -12.43
C PRO A 556 1.88 -0.45 -12.50
N LYS A 557 1.99 0.30 -13.60
CA LYS A 557 2.96 1.38 -13.79
C LYS A 557 2.53 2.73 -13.20
N ASP A 558 1.23 3.01 -13.11
CA ASP A 558 0.71 4.26 -12.56
C ASP A 558 0.70 4.16 -11.03
N LYS A 559 1.84 4.51 -10.44
CA LYS A 559 2.03 4.53 -8.99
C LYS A 559 1.98 5.95 -8.49
N VAL A 560 1.37 6.16 -7.34
CA VAL A 560 1.36 7.44 -6.63
C VAL A 560 1.99 7.24 -5.27
N THR A 561 3.06 7.98 -5.00
CA THR A 561 3.66 8.08 -3.67
C THR A 561 2.91 9.14 -2.86
N GLY A 562 2.38 8.76 -1.70
CA GLY A 562 1.73 9.64 -0.74
C GLY A 562 2.48 9.70 0.58
N ILE A 563 2.54 10.89 1.21
CA ILE A 563 3.01 11.08 2.58
C ILE A 563 1.86 11.65 3.40
N PHE A 564 1.59 11.03 4.54
CA PHE A 564 0.47 11.31 5.42
C PHE A 564 0.94 11.61 6.84
N LEU A 565 0.19 12.45 7.54
CA LEU A 565 0.28 12.62 8.98
C LEU A 565 -0.84 11.84 9.66
N SER A 566 -0.53 11.15 10.74
CA SER A 566 -1.53 10.51 11.60
C SER A 566 -1.29 10.90 13.05
N LEU A 567 -2.35 11.21 13.79
CA LEU A 567 -2.26 11.48 15.23
C LEU A 567 -2.18 10.13 15.97
N THR A 568 -1.03 9.79 16.56
CA THR A 568 -0.75 8.44 17.11
C THR A 568 -1.77 7.99 18.15
N LEU A 569 -2.28 8.93 18.95
CA LEU A 569 -3.24 8.66 20.03
C LEU A 569 -4.71 8.86 19.60
N PHE A 570 -4.95 9.21 18.34
CA PHE A 570 -6.30 9.36 17.80
C PHE A 570 -6.62 8.18 16.87
N LYS A 571 -7.50 7.29 17.34
CA LYS A 571 -7.93 6.10 16.60
C LYS A 571 -9.42 6.23 16.24
N PRO A 572 -9.76 6.91 15.13
CA PRO A 572 -11.13 6.96 14.66
C PRO A 572 -11.61 5.56 14.23
N LYS A 573 -12.93 5.39 14.08
CA LYS A 573 -13.51 4.11 13.65
C LYS A 573 -13.02 3.68 12.26
N ALA A 574 -12.88 4.64 11.35
CA ALA A 574 -12.32 4.41 10.03
C ALA A 574 -10.92 5.01 9.98
N ILE A 575 -9.92 4.20 9.62
CA ILE A 575 -8.49 4.60 9.62
C ILE A 575 -8.27 5.87 8.78
N ARG A 576 -8.94 5.99 7.64
CA ARG A 576 -8.89 7.15 6.75
C ARG A 576 -9.24 8.49 7.42
N GLU A 577 -10.03 8.48 8.48
CA GLU A 577 -10.39 9.70 9.22
C GLU A 577 -9.26 10.19 10.14
N GLY A 578 -8.22 9.37 10.34
CA GLY A 578 -7.06 9.69 11.17
C GLY A 578 -5.81 10.03 10.35
N GLN A 579 -5.89 9.94 9.02
CA GLN A 579 -4.77 10.15 8.10
C GLN A 579 -4.99 11.44 7.30
N PHE A 580 -4.01 12.33 7.34
CA PHE A 580 -4.04 13.63 6.66
C PHE A 580 -2.95 13.65 5.59
N LEU A 581 -3.34 13.73 4.32
CA LEU A 581 -2.40 13.78 3.21
C LEU A 581 -1.58 15.08 3.25
N LEU A 582 -0.25 14.94 3.31
CA LEU A 582 0.69 16.07 3.31
C LEU A 582 1.25 16.34 1.91
N PHE A 583 1.49 15.29 1.14
CA PHE A 583 2.10 15.33 -0.19
C PHE A 583 1.67 14.10 -0.98
N CYS A 584 1.42 14.26 -2.27
CA CYS A 584 1.24 13.15 -3.21
C CYS A 584 1.85 13.47 -4.56
N MET A 585 2.44 12.47 -5.21
CA MET A 585 2.99 12.61 -6.56
C MET A 585 3.05 11.26 -7.27
N GLN A 586 2.80 11.26 -8.58
CA GLN A 586 3.00 10.08 -9.43
C GLN A 586 4.49 9.73 -9.51
N ASP A 587 4.79 8.46 -9.27
CA ASP A 587 6.14 7.88 -9.24
C ASP A 587 6.86 8.10 -10.57
N GLU A 588 6.14 8.04 -11.69
CA GLU A 588 6.72 8.25 -13.04
C GLU A 588 7.28 9.65 -13.29
N HIS A 589 6.81 10.66 -12.56
CA HIS A 589 7.33 12.03 -12.65
C HIS A 589 8.48 12.28 -11.68
N MET A 590 8.72 11.36 -10.75
CA MET A 590 9.73 11.52 -9.72
C MET A 590 11.10 11.07 -10.23
N ILE A 591 12.09 11.91 -10.02
CA ILE A 591 13.50 11.54 -10.15
C ILE A 591 13.89 10.81 -8.86
N HIS A 592 13.90 9.48 -8.94
CA HIS A 592 14.28 8.63 -7.80
C HIS A 592 15.77 8.65 -7.51
N ASP A 593 16.59 9.00 -8.50
CA ASP A 593 18.03 9.09 -8.30
C ASP A 593 18.32 10.07 -7.16
N GLU A 594 19.07 9.56 -6.20
CA GLU A 594 19.38 10.23 -4.95
C GLU A 594 18.22 10.96 -4.24
N LEU A 595 16.96 10.50 -4.37
CA LEU A 595 15.78 11.20 -3.84
C LEU A 595 15.64 12.64 -4.32
N LYS A 596 16.19 13.02 -5.49
CA LYS A 596 16.19 14.41 -5.98
C LYS A 596 14.81 15.08 -5.88
N THR A 597 13.74 14.38 -6.25
CA THR A 597 12.37 14.91 -6.13
C THR A 597 11.83 14.93 -4.70
N LEU A 598 12.00 13.83 -3.94
CA LEU A 598 11.42 13.70 -2.59
C LEU A 598 12.16 14.52 -1.55
N GLN A 599 13.44 14.75 -1.73
CA GLN A 599 14.28 15.38 -0.72
C GLN A 599 13.81 16.79 -0.35
N PRO A 600 13.56 17.73 -1.29
CA PRO A 600 13.05 19.05 -0.91
C PRO A 600 11.72 18.97 -0.15
N VAL A 601 10.86 18.01 -0.50
CA VAL A 601 9.60 17.75 0.21
C VAL A 601 9.87 17.26 1.62
N LEU A 602 10.71 16.24 1.79
CA LEU A 602 11.06 15.68 3.10
C LEU A 602 11.77 16.72 3.98
N GLN A 603 12.68 17.53 3.42
CA GLN A 603 13.33 18.64 4.14
C GLN A 603 12.28 19.63 4.67
N HIS A 604 11.31 19.99 3.84
CA HIS A 604 10.20 20.87 4.24
C HIS A 604 9.33 20.24 5.34
N LEU A 605 8.96 18.97 5.19
CA LEU A 605 8.18 18.24 6.20
C LEU A 605 8.92 18.10 7.54
N VAL A 606 10.22 17.77 7.50
CA VAL A 606 11.07 17.66 8.70
C VAL A 606 11.23 19.01 9.38
N TRP A 607 11.42 20.10 8.62
CA TRP A 607 11.39 21.44 9.18
C TRP A 607 10.06 21.72 9.89
N GLY A 608 8.93 21.38 9.26
CA GLY A 608 7.60 21.51 9.87
C GLY A 608 7.45 20.67 11.15
N CYS A 609 8.03 19.47 11.21
CA CYS A 609 8.06 18.64 12.42
C CYS A 609 8.87 19.31 13.54
N ASN A 610 10.01 19.92 13.22
CA ASN A 610 10.85 20.62 14.21
C ASN A 610 10.16 21.88 14.75
N VAL A 611 9.42 22.61 13.91
CA VAL A 611 8.56 23.71 14.35
C VAL A 611 7.47 23.21 15.29
N ALA A 612 6.82 22.10 14.94
CA ALA A 612 5.79 21.52 15.79
C ALA A 612 6.34 21.03 17.14
N PHE A 613 7.61 20.58 17.15
CA PHE A 613 8.33 20.17 18.35
C PHE A 613 8.62 21.32 19.29
N THR A 614 9.08 22.47 18.79
CA THR A 614 9.28 23.64 19.67
C THR A 614 7.97 24.22 20.16
N GLY A 615 6.88 24.09 19.39
CA GLY A 615 5.57 24.68 19.70
C GLY A 615 5.54 26.19 19.49
N VAL A 616 6.49 26.73 18.72
CA VAL A 616 6.61 28.16 18.43
C VAL A 616 6.75 28.35 16.92
N TYR A 617 5.93 29.22 16.36
CA TYR A 617 6.00 29.56 14.95
C TYR A 617 7.35 30.20 14.59
N PRO A 618 7.99 29.80 13.48
CA PRO A 618 9.34 30.23 13.15
C PRO A 618 9.35 31.65 12.58
N GLU A 619 10.50 32.31 12.57
CA GLU A 619 10.66 33.63 11.93
C GLU A 619 10.96 33.54 10.43
N VAL A 620 11.49 32.40 10.00
CA VAL A 620 11.88 32.08 8.62
C VAL A 620 11.24 30.77 8.18
N ASP A 621 11.13 30.57 6.86
CA ASP A 621 10.65 29.33 6.26
C ASP A 621 11.69 28.20 6.32
N ALA A 622 11.35 27.04 5.75
CA ALA A 622 12.24 25.87 5.67
C ALA A 622 13.59 26.13 4.99
N PHE A 623 13.67 27.18 4.17
CA PHE A 623 14.84 27.56 3.38
C PHE A 623 15.55 28.80 3.96
N GLY A 624 15.19 29.22 5.18
CA GLY A 624 15.80 30.38 5.84
C GLY A 624 15.34 31.73 5.28
N ARG A 625 14.31 31.77 4.43
CA ARG A 625 13.78 33.02 3.87
C ARG A 625 12.76 33.62 4.84
N PRO A 626 12.63 34.95 4.90
CA PRO A 626 11.61 35.59 5.74
C PRO A 626 10.21 35.09 5.40
N LEU A 627 9.38 34.82 6.41
CA LEU A 627 8.00 34.41 6.18
C LEU A 627 7.22 35.45 5.33
N PRO A 628 6.21 35.02 4.54
CA PRO A 628 5.32 35.93 3.82
C PRO A 628 4.64 36.92 4.78
N MET A 629 4.36 38.14 4.31
CA MET A 629 3.84 39.25 5.14
C MET A 629 2.64 38.87 6.01
N LYS A 630 1.74 38.01 5.49
CA LYS A 630 0.56 37.51 6.23
C LYS A 630 0.91 36.56 7.39
N LYS A 631 2.00 35.79 7.27
CA LYS A 631 2.46 34.82 8.28
C LYS A 631 3.47 35.44 9.27
N ARG A 632 4.12 36.56 8.94
CA ARG A 632 5.05 37.27 9.86
C ARG A 632 4.43 37.65 11.20
N ARG A 633 3.12 37.93 11.25
CA ARG A 633 2.41 38.22 12.51
C ARG A 633 2.38 37.04 13.49
N TRP A 634 2.66 35.84 13.01
CA TRP A 634 2.74 34.63 13.82
C TRP A 634 4.18 34.28 14.21
N ALA A 635 5.20 34.89 13.61
CA ALA A 635 6.59 34.64 13.96
C ALA A 635 6.83 34.83 15.47
N GLY A 636 7.39 33.82 16.13
CA GLY A 636 7.63 33.81 17.57
C GLY A 636 6.38 33.58 18.43
N SER A 637 5.18 33.49 17.83
CA SER A 637 3.96 33.20 18.57
C SER A 637 3.82 31.72 18.93
N ILE A 638 3.12 31.46 20.03
CA ILE A 638 2.88 30.12 20.56
C ILE A 638 1.90 29.38 19.64
N MET A 639 2.27 28.18 19.21
CA MET A 639 1.46 27.31 18.37
C MET A 639 0.47 26.50 19.21
N ALA A 640 -0.69 26.17 18.64
CA ALA A 640 -1.59 25.12 19.10
C ALA A 640 -1.99 25.24 20.58
N ASP A 641 -2.31 26.45 21.04
CA ASP A 641 -2.65 26.75 22.44
C ASP A 641 -1.56 26.27 23.43
N GLY A 642 -0.28 26.40 23.08
CA GLY A 642 0.85 26.01 23.92
C GLY A 642 1.28 24.56 23.81
N CYS A 643 0.72 23.80 22.87
CA CYS A 643 1.11 22.41 22.69
C CYS A 643 2.27 22.19 21.76
N GLN A 644 3.08 21.22 22.16
CA GLN A 644 4.24 20.73 21.44
C GLN A 644 3.91 19.34 20.91
N TYR A 645 4.47 19.01 19.76
CA TYR A 645 4.23 17.74 19.08
C TYR A 645 5.53 17.04 18.79
N ALA A 646 5.54 15.72 18.88
CA ALA A 646 6.71 14.91 18.57
C ALA A 646 6.36 13.93 17.46
N CYS A 647 7.15 13.93 16.38
CA CYS A 647 7.11 12.84 15.42
C CYS A 647 7.69 11.61 16.12
N ALA A 648 6.81 10.76 16.64
CA ALA A 648 7.18 9.60 17.45
C ALA A 648 7.39 8.35 16.59
N GLU A 649 6.78 8.31 15.41
CA GLU A 649 6.83 7.16 14.52
C GLU A 649 6.97 7.59 13.07
N LEU A 650 7.82 6.88 12.33
CA LEU A 650 7.90 6.93 10.88
C LEU A 650 7.47 5.57 10.36
N ARG A 651 6.34 5.53 9.65
CA ARG A 651 5.74 4.32 9.13
C ARG A 651 5.75 4.35 7.60
N GLY A 652 5.64 3.17 7.00
CA GLY A 652 5.47 2.99 5.58
C GLY A 652 5.68 1.53 5.20
N ASP A 653 5.46 1.21 3.93
CA ASP A 653 5.89 -0.08 3.43
C ASP A 653 7.42 -0.16 3.34
N TRP A 654 7.94 -1.37 3.15
CA TRP A 654 9.38 -1.58 3.10
C TRP A 654 10.04 -0.79 1.96
N LYS A 655 9.38 -0.70 0.80
CA LYS A 655 9.89 0.02 -0.37
C LYS A 655 10.02 1.52 -0.11
N TYR A 656 9.04 2.11 0.57
CA TYR A 656 9.12 3.50 1.02
C TYR A 656 10.31 3.71 1.93
N HIS A 657 10.49 2.88 2.96
CA HIS A 657 11.62 2.97 3.88
C HIS A 657 12.97 2.79 3.17
N GLU A 658 13.09 1.79 2.30
CA GLU A 658 14.27 1.57 1.46
C GLU A 658 14.64 2.84 0.69
N ARG A 659 13.64 3.44 0.04
CA ARG A 659 13.80 4.68 -0.73
C ARG A 659 14.24 5.83 0.16
N ILE A 660 13.45 6.20 1.18
CA ILE A 660 13.71 7.41 1.98
C ILE A 660 14.95 7.30 2.88
N LEU A 661 15.28 6.09 3.35
CA LEU A 661 16.50 5.83 4.14
C LEU A 661 17.69 5.46 3.24
N ARG A 662 17.48 5.35 1.92
CA ARG A 662 18.48 5.00 0.91
C ARG A 662 19.20 3.70 1.26
N LEU A 663 18.44 2.71 1.71
CA LEU A 663 18.98 1.39 2.05
C LEU A 663 19.42 0.71 0.76
N LYS A 664 20.67 0.24 0.71
CA LYS A 664 21.16 -0.58 -0.41
C LYS A 664 20.60 -1.99 -0.39
N ALA A 665 20.35 -2.51 0.81
CA ALA A 665 19.82 -3.83 1.02
C ALA A 665 18.30 -3.82 0.82
N THR A 666 17.86 -4.70 -0.07
CA THR A 666 16.47 -4.90 -0.48
C THR A 666 16.13 -6.39 -0.31
N PRO A 667 14.88 -6.79 -0.04
CA PRO A 667 14.52 -8.20 0.13
C PRO A 667 14.84 -9.07 -1.09
N VAL A 668 15.03 -8.45 -2.27
CA VAL A 668 15.36 -9.11 -3.53
C VAL A 668 16.85 -9.05 -3.88
N SER A 669 17.65 -8.22 -3.20
CA SER A 669 19.09 -8.17 -3.44
C SER A 669 19.80 -9.28 -2.69
N ARG A 670 21.03 -9.58 -3.13
CA ARG A 670 21.89 -10.56 -2.45
C ARG A 670 22.06 -10.23 -0.98
N GLU A 671 22.35 -8.97 -0.65
CA GLU A 671 22.33 -8.44 0.72
C GLU A 671 20.90 -8.02 1.02
N CYS A 672 20.15 -8.85 1.77
CA CYS A 672 18.71 -8.64 1.92
C CYS A 672 18.33 -7.96 3.23
N CYS A 673 19.25 -7.88 4.19
CA CYS A 673 19.06 -7.16 5.44
C CYS A 673 19.92 -5.89 5.49
N PHE A 674 19.33 -4.79 5.93
CA PHE A 674 20.03 -3.52 6.14
C PHE A 674 20.70 -3.44 7.52
N LEU A 675 20.35 -4.34 8.44
CA LEU A 675 20.89 -4.38 9.81
C LEU A 675 22.03 -5.38 9.96
N CYS A 676 22.16 -6.38 9.09
CA CYS A 676 23.20 -7.41 9.18
C CYS A 676 23.66 -7.84 7.77
N ASP A 677 24.67 -8.69 7.69
CA ASP A 677 25.20 -9.23 6.43
C ASP A 677 24.40 -10.44 5.92
N ALA A 678 23.13 -10.57 6.32
CA ALA A 678 22.30 -11.67 5.85
C ALA A 678 22.11 -11.61 4.33
N GLU A 679 22.30 -12.76 3.69
CA GLU A 679 22.19 -12.94 2.25
C GLU A 679 20.92 -13.71 1.86
N ALA A 680 20.31 -13.33 0.73
CA ALA A 680 19.19 -14.04 0.12
C ALA A 680 19.58 -15.43 -0.44
N ASN A 681 20.85 -15.59 -0.81
CA ASN A 681 21.37 -16.77 -1.51
C ASN A 681 21.82 -17.89 -0.55
N ASP A 682 22.16 -19.06 -1.12
CA ASP A 682 22.62 -20.27 -0.42
C ASP A 682 24.01 -20.19 0.26
N GLY A 683 24.47 -18.99 0.61
CA GLY A 683 25.73 -18.78 1.34
C GLY A 683 25.69 -19.25 2.81
N ASN A 684 26.75 -18.94 3.56
CA ASN A 684 26.77 -19.20 5.01
C ASN A 684 25.90 -18.21 5.80
N LEU A 685 25.58 -17.06 5.22
CA LEU A 685 24.83 -15.97 5.85
C LEU A 685 23.34 -15.96 5.45
N ARG A 686 22.74 -17.12 5.13
CA ARG A 686 21.33 -17.21 4.69
C ARG A 686 20.39 -16.52 5.68
N TYR A 687 19.60 -15.57 5.22
CA TYR A 687 18.64 -14.85 6.07
C TYR A 687 17.56 -15.76 6.67
N TYR A 688 17.27 -16.89 6.04
CA TYR A 688 16.30 -17.87 6.51
C TYR A 688 16.89 -18.91 7.49
N SER A 689 18.14 -18.76 7.90
CA SER A 689 18.70 -19.50 9.04
C SER A 689 18.16 -18.88 10.34
N ILE A 690 17.24 -19.56 11.03
CA ILE A 690 16.45 -19.01 12.16
C ILE A 690 17.09 -19.34 13.54
N GLY A 691 18.24 -20.00 13.60
CA GLY A 691 18.91 -20.33 14.87
C GLY A 691 19.56 -19.12 15.54
N ASP A 692 19.65 -19.11 16.88
CA ASP A 692 20.43 -18.11 17.64
C ASP A 692 21.93 -18.13 17.26
N ASP A 693 22.39 -19.26 16.71
CA ASP A 693 23.73 -19.49 16.18
C ASP A 693 23.84 -19.21 14.66
N ALA A 694 22.79 -18.66 14.04
CA ALA A 694 22.82 -18.34 12.62
C ALA A 694 23.98 -17.38 12.33
N PRO A 695 24.82 -17.65 11.31
CA PRO A 695 26.05 -16.88 11.11
C PRO A 695 25.86 -15.38 10.91
N TRP A 696 24.69 -14.96 10.41
CA TRP A 696 24.36 -13.54 10.22
C TRP A 696 24.08 -12.80 11.53
N VAL A 697 23.71 -13.49 12.62
CA VAL A 697 23.47 -12.85 13.94
C VAL A 697 24.75 -12.17 14.44
N ALA A 698 25.91 -12.79 14.21
CA ALA A 698 27.21 -12.20 14.56
C ALA A 698 27.56 -10.94 13.74
N THR A 699 26.82 -10.69 12.66
CA THR A 699 27.00 -9.51 11.78
C THR A 699 25.96 -8.43 12.02
N GLU A 700 25.04 -8.63 12.98
CA GLU A 700 24.02 -7.66 13.32
C GLU A 700 24.66 -6.36 13.82
N THR A 701 24.18 -5.25 13.25
CA THR A 701 24.59 -3.91 13.60
C THR A 701 23.53 -3.28 14.49
N ASN A 702 23.96 -2.77 15.64
CA ASN A 702 23.15 -1.84 16.42
C ASN A 702 23.06 -0.48 15.69
N THR A 703 22.26 0.46 16.19
CA THR A 703 22.08 1.79 15.57
C THR A 703 23.40 2.51 15.30
N ALA A 704 24.34 2.47 16.25
CA ALA A 704 25.66 3.07 16.06
C ALA A 704 26.46 2.35 14.97
N GLY A 705 26.39 1.02 14.92
CA GLY A 705 27.01 0.20 13.88
C GLY A 705 26.45 0.46 12.49
N PHE A 706 25.14 0.60 12.39
CA PHE A 706 24.45 0.99 11.16
C PHE A 706 24.93 2.36 10.68
N ILE A 707 24.95 3.36 11.57
CA ILE A 707 25.46 4.71 11.26
C ILE A 707 26.91 4.64 10.80
N ASN A 708 27.79 3.97 11.53
CA ASN A 708 29.21 3.88 11.19
C ASN A 708 29.45 3.20 9.83
N ARG A 709 28.70 2.12 9.54
CA ARG A 709 28.80 1.40 8.28
C ARG A 709 28.26 2.22 7.11
N GLN A 710 26.99 2.61 7.18
CA GLN A 710 26.30 3.27 6.07
C GLN A 710 26.80 4.70 5.82
N ILE A 711 27.18 5.42 6.88
CA ILE A 711 27.52 6.85 6.78
C ILE A 711 29.03 7.05 6.68
N LEU A 712 29.82 6.53 7.63
CA LEU A 712 31.25 6.88 7.66
C LEU A 712 32.08 6.11 6.62
N LEU A 713 31.74 4.84 6.39
CA LEU A 713 32.46 3.98 5.46
C LEU A 713 31.93 4.14 4.03
N GLU A 714 30.64 3.91 3.83
CA GLU A 714 30.08 3.83 2.47
C GLU A 714 29.93 5.19 1.77
N LYS A 715 29.83 6.31 2.51
CA LYS A 715 29.85 7.66 1.92
C LYS A 715 31.25 8.25 1.79
N GLY A 716 32.30 7.47 2.08
CA GLY A 716 33.67 7.90 1.87
C GLY A 716 34.12 9.03 2.79
N VAL A 717 33.55 9.17 3.99
CA VAL A 717 34.02 10.15 5.00
C VAL A 717 35.50 9.92 5.34
N PHE A 718 35.93 8.65 5.33
CA PHE A 718 37.35 8.29 5.49
C PHE A 718 38.14 8.24 4.16
N GLY A 719 37.53 8.59 3.04
CA GLY A 719 38.06 8.48 1.68
C GLY A 719 37.52 7.27 0.91
N ASP A 720 37.97 7.10 -0.32
CA ASP A 720 37.57 6.01 -1.21
C ASP A 720 38.06 4.65 -0.69
N LEU A 721 37.12 3.78 -0.31
CA LEU A 721 37.40 2.44 0.20
C LEU A 721 38.13 1.55 -0.80
N ALA A 722 38.13 1.87 -2.10
CA ALA A 722 38.93 1.16 -3.11
C ALA A 722 40.43 1.20 -2.80
N THR A 723 40.90 2.21 -2.07
CA THR A 723 42.31 2.33 -1.61
C THR A 723 42.62 1.46 -0.38
N GLY A 724 41.61 0.80 0.19
CA GLY A 724 41.70 -0.04 1.38
C GLY A 724 41.47 0.74 2.68
N LEU A 725 40.69 0.14 3.59
CA LEU A 725 40.25 0.77 4.84
C LEU A 725 41.39 1.35 5.68
N ASN A 726 42.51 0.64 5.83
CA ASN A 726 43.63 1.14 6.64
C ASN A 726 44.32 2.38 6.01
N ALA A 727 44.34 2.49 4.68
CA ALA A 727 44.86 3.67 3.99
C ALA A 727 43.92 4.87 4.18
N CYS A 728 42.61 4.65 4.02
CA CYS A 728 41.55 5.62 4.33
C CYS A 728 41.69 6.15 5.77
N LEU A 729 41.83 5.25 6.75
CA LEU A 729 41.97 5.63 8.16
C LEU A 729 43.27 6.38 8.46
N GLY A 730 44.36 6.02 7.80
CA GLY A 730 45.61 6.77 7.87
C GLY A 730 45.43 8.22 7.39
N LYS A 731 44.84 8.40 6.21
CA LYS A 731 44.56 9.72 5.63
C LYS A 731 43.60 10.54 6.50
N ALA A 732 42.53 9.90 6.97
CA ALA A 732 41.58 10.48 7.92
C ALA A 732 42.26 10.94 9.21
N PHE A 733 43.19 10.16 9.76
CA PHE A 733 43.93 10.54 10.96
C PHE A 733 44.88 11.72 10.73
N GLU A 734 45.51 11.82 9.56
CA GLU A 734 46.31 12.99 9.19
C GLU A 734 45.45 14.26 9.10
N GLN A 735 44.25 14.15 8.51
CA GLN A 735 43.28 15.25 8.47
C GLN A 735 42.82 15.65 9.89
N PHE A 736 42.51 14.68 10.74
CA PHE A 736 42.19 14.92 12.15
C PHE A 736 43.31 15.65 12.89
N LYS A 737 44.57 15.22 12.71
CA LYS A 737 45.74 15.89 13.31
C LYS A 737 45.90 17.32 12.80
N ALA A 738 45.65 17.58 11.52
CA ALA A 738 45.71 18.92 10.95
C ALA A 738 44.64 19.83 11.58
N TRP A 739 43.38 19.40 11.55
CA TRP A 739 42.25 20.11 12.16
C TRP A 739 42.48 20.42 13.64
N ARG A 740 42.99 19.44 14.40
CA ARG A 740 43.32 19.62 15.83
C ARG A 740 44.37 20.70 16.06
N ARG A 741 45.42 20.74 15.23
CA ARG A 741 46.50 21.75 15.34
C ARG A 741 45.98 23.15 15.03
N GLU A 742 45.17 23.28 13.99
CA GLU A 742 44.53 24.52 13.57
C GLU A 742 43.62 25.10 14.67
N ASN A 743 42.80 24.24 15.29
CA ASN A 743 41.87 24.64 16.35
C ASN A 743 42.50 24.64 17.76
N LYS A 744 43.81 24.35 17.88
CA LYS A 744 44.56 24.31 19.15
C LYS A 744 43.94 23.37 20.22
N ILE A 745 43.33 22.27 19.80
CA ILE A 745 42.64 21.32 20.71
C ILE A 745 43.63 20.26 21.22
N PRO A 746 43.87 20.09 22.53
CA PRO A 746 44.69 18.98 23.02
C PRO A 746 43.92 17.65 22.93
N CYS A 747 44.49 16.66 22.23
CA CYS A 747 43.91 15.31 22.13
C CYS A 747 45.02 14.26 21.96
N SER A 748 44.94 13.16 22.71
CA SER A 748 45.96 12.09 22.73
C SER A 748 45.61 10.91 21.80
N GLN A 749 44.61 11.08 20.94
CA GLN A 749 44.12 10.02 20.08
C GLN A 749 45.23 9.49 19.17
N ARG A 750 45.40 8.16 19.18
CA ARG A 750 46.37 7.46 18.33
C ARG A 750 45.82 7.31 16.91
N VAL A 751 46.70 6.96 15.98
CA VAL A 751 46.38 6.70 14.58
C VAL A 751 45.13 5.82 14.47
N PHE A 752 44.17 6.22 13.65
CA PHE A 752 42.98 5.43 13.39
C PHE A 752 43.39 4.11 12.74
N ARG A 753 42.85 3.02 13.27
CA ARG A 753 43.12 1.65 12.82
C ARG A 753 41.78 0.97 12.70
N GLU A 754 41.68 -0.07 11.89
CA GLU A 754 40.46 -0.85 11.73
C GLU A 754 39.85 -1.29 13.06
N ARG A 755 40.67 -1.75 14.01
CA ARG A 755 40.22 -2.11 15.37
C ARG A 755 39.57 -0.97 16.17
N HIS A 756 39.74 0.27 15.75
CA HIS A 756 39.10 1.43 16.35
C HIS A 756 37.74 1.72 15.76
N LEU A 757 37.39 1.14 14.61
CA LEU A 757 36.08 1.25 13.97
C LEU A 757 35.29 -0.04 14.01
N LEU A 758 35.96 -1.18 14.02
CA LEU A 758 35.38 -2.51 14.00
C LEU A 758 36.00 -3.31 15.13
N LYS A 759 35.19 -3.83 16.06
CA LYS A 759 35.64 -4.98 16.88
C LYS A 759 34.81 -6.20 16.54
N ALA A 760 35.50 -7.32 16.36
CA ALA A 760 34.90 -8.62 16.06
C ALA A 760 33.69 -8.96 16.96
N SER A 761 33.76 -8.58 18.24
CA SER A 761 32.70 -8.86 19.24
C SER A 761 31.45 -7.96 19.20
N HIS A 762 31.52 -6.75 18.62
CA HIS A 762 30.46 -5.73 18.78
C HIS A 762 30.20 -4.93 17.47
N GLY A 763 30.70 -5.41 16.33
CA GLY A 763 30.52 -4.74 15.04
C GLY A 763 31.21 -3.38 14.94
N TYR A 764 30.56 -2.44 14.26
CA TYR A 764 31.10 -1.11 13.95
C TYR A 764 30.87 -0.09 15.09
N TYR A 765 31.94 0.35 15.75
CA TYR A 765 31.89 1.42 16.74
C TYR A 765 33.25 2.11 16.87
N PHE A 766 33.23 3.45 16.96
CA PHE A 766 34.44 4.23 17.09
C PHE A 766 35.00 4.16 18.53
N THR A 767 35.98 3.29 18.79
CA THR A 767 36.59 3.19 20.10
C THR A 767 37.58 4.35 20.33
N ALA A 768 37.25 5.20 21.29
CA ALA A 768 38.17 6.21 21.80
C ALA A 768 37.97 6.37 23.32
N LYS A 769 38.99 6.87 24.01
CA LYS A 769 38.82 7.33 25.40
C LYS A 769 37.80 8.47 25.40
N ALA A 770 36.97 8.60 26.44
CA ALA A 770 35.85 9.55 26.48
C ALA A 770 36.20 10.96 25.95
N HIS A 771 37.28 11.58 26.44
CA HIS A 771 37.75 12.88 25.93
C HIS A 771 38.08 12.86 24.43
N ASN A 772 38.89 11.87 24.00
CA ASN A 772 39.27 11.74 22.61
C ASN A 772 38.06 11.45 21.70
N GLY A 773 37.06 10.70 22.19
CA GLY A 773 35.83 10.41 21.47
C GLY A 773 35.08 11.68 21.12
N ARG A 774 34.86 12.57 22.10
CA ARG A 774 34.21 13.87 21.87
C ARG A 774 34.97 14.71 20.84
N VAL A 775 36.29 14.75 20.93
CA VAL A 775 37.13 15.51 19.97
C VAL A 775 37.06 14.89 18.56
N VAL A 776 37.01 13.56 18.44
CA VAL A 776 36.86 12.88 17.15
C VAL A 776 35.47 13.11 16.58
N MET A 777 34.40 13.06 17.38
CA MET A 777 33.04 13.34 16.95
C MET A 777 32.88 14.76 16.45
N GLU A 778 33.44 15.75 17.16
CA GLU A 778 33.45 17.14 16.70
C GLU A 778 34.19 17.30 15.37
N TRP A 779 35.32 16.60 15.21
CA TRP A 779 36.04 16.58 13.93
C TRP A 779 35.26 15.90 12.81
N LEU A 780 34.60 14.78 13.07
CA LEU A 780 33.75 14.10 12.08
C LEU A 780 32.58 15.01 11.69
N GLY A 781 31.97 15.70 12.65
CA GLY A 781 30.98 16.74 12.40
C GLY A 781 31.54 17.85 11.51
N PHE A 782 32.74 18.37 11.80
CA PHE A 782 33.43 19.34 10.95
C PHE A 782 33.70 18.81 9.53
N LEU A 783 34.17 17.57 9.41
CA LEU A 783 34.48 16.96 8.13
C LEU A 783 33.21 16.78 7.29
N CYS A 784 32.13 16.32 7.90
CA CYS A 784 30.83 16.21 7.24
C CYS A 784 30.31 17.58 6.80
N ARG A 785 30.46 18.64 7.62
CA ARG A 785 30.13 20.04 7.24
C ARG A 785 30.96 20.53 6.06
N ARG A 786 32.27 20.22 6.04
CA ARG A 786 33.17 20.65 4.97
C ARG A 786 32.90 19.91 3.68
N LEU A 787 32.78 18.58 3.72
CA LEU A 787 32.42 17.76 2.57
C LEU A 787 31.05 18.19 2.00
N ALA A 788 30.11 18.54 2.86
CA ALA A 788 28.84 19.11 2.45
C ALA A 788 28.94 20.49 1.77
N ALA A 789 29.95 21.29 2.10
CA ALA A 789 30.18 22.62 1.50
C ALA A 789 31.02 22.53 0.21
N ASP A 790 31.93 21.55 0.13
CA ASP A 790 32.79 21.29 -1.02
C ASP A 790 32.08 20.44 -2.09
N SER A 791 31.04 19.69 -1.71
CA SER A 791 30.17 19.04 -2.66
C SER A 791 29.41 20.10 -3.47
N PRO A 792 29.30 19.98 -4.81
CA PRO A 792 28.32 20.75 -5.56
C PRO A 792 26.95 20.60 -4.88
N ASP A 793 26.13 21.66 -4.92
CA ASP A 793 24.96 22.01 -4.08
C ASP A 793 23.94 20.89 -3.69
N ASP A 794 24.11 19.65 -4.13
CA ASP A 794 23.18 18.53 -3.99
C ASP A 794 23.53 17.45 -2.95
N ASP A 795 24.70 17.39 -2.30
CA ASP A 795 24.97 16.31 -1.31
C ASP A 795 24.62 16.68 0.15
N TRP A 796 23.37 17.09 0.35
CA TRP A 796 22.73 17.31 1.66
C TRP A 796 22.86 16.15 2.64
N LYS A 797 23.18 14.92 2.18
CA LYS A 797 23.39 13.74 3.03
C LYS A 797 24.48 14.05 4.05
N LEU A 798 25.58 14.63 3.58
CA LEU A 798 26.68 15.07 4.44
C LEU A 798 26.24 16.16 5.43
N GLN A 799 25.31 17.05 5.05
CA GLN A 799 24.75 18.08 5.93
C GLN A 799 23.88 17.51 7.05
N LEU A 800 22.99 16.56 6.73
CA LEU A 800 22.13 15.91 7.72
C LEU A 800 22.96 15.08 8.71
N HIS A 801 23.95 14.34 8.20
CA HIS A 801 24.84 13.53 9.03
C HIS A 801 25.76 14.40 9.89
N ALA A 802 26.25 15.53 9.38
CA ALA A 802 26.99 16.51 10.17
C ALA A 802 26.17 17.03 11.36
N ARG A 803 24.85 17.22 11.18
CA ARG A 803 23.94 17.63 12.27
C ARG A 803 23.63 16.49 13.23
N ALA A 804 23.44 15.27 12.74
CA ALA A 804 23.20 14.10 13.58
C ALA A 804 24.38 13.82 14.53
N LEU A 805 25.62 13.98 14.04
CA LEU A 805 26.85 13.82 14.84
C LEU A 805 27.05 14.91 15.92
N LEU A 806 26.25 15.99 15.90
CA LEU A 806 26.30 17.07 16.91
C LEU A 806 25.24 16.93 18.01
N LEU A 807 24.24 16.06 17.82
CA LEU A 807 23.17 15.82 18.79
C LEU A 807 23.55 14.77 19.84
N ASP A 808 24.72 14.14 19.70
CA ASP A 808 25.32 13.11 20.55
C ASP A 808 26.63 13.65 21.16
#